data_AF-A0A2T2TVF6-F1
#
_entry.id   AF-A0A2T2TVF6-F1
#
_cell.length_a   1.000
_cell.length_b   1.000
_cell.length_c   1.000
_cell.angle_alpha   90.00
_cell.angle_beta   90.00
_cell.angle_gamma   90.00
#
_symmetry.space_group_name_H-M   'P 1'
#
loop_
_entity.id
_entity.type
_entity.pdbx_description
1 polymer ?
#
loop_
_entity_poly.entity_id
_entity_poly.type
_entity_poly.pdbx_seq_one_letter_code
_entity_poly.pdbx_strand_id
1 'polypeptide(L)'
;MGQHDVQQTTDESALRDFTRHLIQDVRALEYMLARDRFETGVRRVGAEQELFLVDDRWHPAPIVSDVLEKAEDERLVTELTRFNLEFNMEPVSFGDTCLREIEAELSDTLASTRDLVRSVGGDIVLTGILPTVHLSDLALENMTPSPRYYALNDALMKLRGGPAQFQIRGVDELFVKHDSIMLEGVNTSFQTHFQVAPDEFARLYNIAQVVAGPCLAAATNSPLLFGKRLWRETRIALFQQAVDTRSSNLYLREMSPRVHFGTGWVEDSVMEIFKEDISRFHVILTTDLSENPFEVLQNGGVPELQALSLHNGTVYRWNRACYGLTGGEPHLRIENRILPSGPTPADEMANAAFWFGLVSGLAERYDDIRDVISFSRAKNNFIAAAREGLASQFAWLEGRKQVPAHRLILEDLLPMAEDGLRTSGVDEGDVDRYLGIIEQRVDTGQTGSQWQLDSLDAMEEQTDAGTRAERLTALAAAMVTRQEEGDPVHEWPLAELGEGTVPERMQRSRVEQYMTTDLFTVHEDEPVEFVACLMDWQRIRQVLVEDEQHRLVGLVSHRNLLRYLAERNAERDEAAPVPVREVMVEDPVSVSPETSTLDAIELMRERQIGALPIVREDQLVGIVTERDFVEIAGQLLDDSLGGPTAPHEPPPSGAQEVVE
;
A
#
# COMPACT_ATOMS: atom_id res chain seq x y z
N MET A 1 4.10 6.85 -20.54
CA MET A 1 3.09 7.34 -19.58
C MET A 1 1.72 7.38 -20.20
N GLY A 2 0.66 7.23 -19.39
CA GLY A 2 -0.72 7.10 -19.87
C GLY A 2 -1.29 8.39 -20.46
N GLN A 3 -2.20 8.26 -21.42
CA GLN A 3 -2.89 9.41 -22.03
C GLN A 3 -3.76 10.12 -20.99
N HIS A 4 -3.61 11.45 -20.87
CA HIS A 4 -4.36 12.27 -19.93
C HIS A 4 -5.69 12.78 -20.49
N ASP A 5 -5.84 12.80 -21.81
CA ASP A 5 -7.08 13.19 -22.49
C ASP A 5 -7.93 11.94 -22.75
N VAL A 6 -8.87 11.66 -21.85
CA VAL A 6 -9.67 10.42 -21.87
C VAL A 6 -11.13 10.77 -21.60
N GLN A 7 -12.03 10.14 -22.36
CA GLN A 7 -13.48 10.28 -22.23
C GLN A 7 -14.11 9.00 -21.66
N GLN A 8 -15.20 9.16 -20.91
CA GLN A 8 -16.00 8.05 -20.42
C GLN A 8 -16.71 7.34 -21.59
N THR A 9 -16.82 6.01 -21.54
CA THR A 9 -17.46 5.16 -22.56
C THR A 9 -18.99 5.32 -22.66
N THR A 10 -19.57 6.46 -22.29
CA THR A 10 -21.02 6.69 -22.34
C THR A 10 -21.56 6.81 -23.77
N ASP A 11 -20.71 7.10 -24.76
CA ASP A 11 -21.08 7.06 -26.17
C ASP A 11 -20.80 5.68 -26.79
N GLU A 12 -21.87 4.97 -27.16
CA GLU A 12 -21.78 3.67 -27.84
C GLU A 12 -21.00 3.74 -29.16
N SER A 13 -21.00 4.89 -29.85
CA SER A 13 -20.24 5.05 -31.08
C SER A 13 -18.74 5.08 -30.78
N ALA A 14 -18.32 5.93 -29.84
CA ALA A 14 -16.93 6.01 -29.39
C ALA A 14 -16.40 4.65 -28.91
N LEU A 15 -17.19 3.88 -28.16
CA LEU A 15 -16.82 2.53 -27.72
C LEU A 15 -16.60 1.58 -28.90
N ARG A 16 -17.50 1.58 -29.90
CA ARG A 16 -17.37 0.74 -31.10
C ARG A 16 -16.14 1.12 -31.93
N ASP A 17 -15.88 2.41 -32.07
CA ASP A 17 -14.74 2.91 -32.83
C ASP A 17 -13.42 2.62 -32.08
N PHE A 18 -13.35 2.83 -30.78
CA PHE A 18 -12.19 2.45 -29.96
C PHE A 18 -11.92 0.95 -30.04
N THR A 19 -12.96 0.10 -29.91
CA THR A 19 -12.81 -1.36 -30.02
C THR A 19 -12.29 -1.76 -31.40
N ARG A 20 -12.69 -1.05 -32.47
CA ARG A 20 -12.16 -1.28 -33.82
C ARG A 20 -10.67 -0.96 -33.89
N HIS A 21 -10.23 0.17 -33.34
CA HIS A 21 -8.82 0.55 -33.29
C HIS A 21 -8.01 -0.44 -32.43
N LEU A 22 -8.52 -0.87 -31.28
CA LEU A 22 -7.90 -1.89 -30.44
C LEU A 22 -7.63 -3.19 -31.21
N ILE A 23 -8.61 -3.65 -32.02
CA ILE A 23 -8.42 -4.82 -32.88
C ILE A 23 -7.37 -4.55 -33.98
N GLN A 24 -7.31 -3.34 -34.52
CA GLN A 24 -6.30 -2.95 -35.51
C GLN A 24 -4.90 -2.93 -34.90
N ASP A 25 -4.74 -2.38 -33.70
CA ASP A 25 -3.47 -2.35 -32.96
C ASP A 25 -2.95 -3.77 -32.68
N VAL A 26 -3.82 -4.67 -32.21
CA VAL A 26 -3.47 -6.08 -31.98
C VAL A 26 -3.01 -6.75 -33.28
N ARG A 27 -3.67 -6.48 -34.40
CA ARG A 27 -3.28 -7.03 -35.71
C ARG A 27 -1.98 -6.40 -36.23
N ALA A 28 -1.75 -5.12 -35.95
CA ALA A 28 -0.52 -4.44 -36.31
C ALA A 28 0.67 -4.99 -35.51
N LEU A 29 0.49 -5.22 -34.21
CA LEU A 29 1.45 -5.90 -33.34
C LEU A 29 1.77 -7.31 -33.87
N GLU A 30 0.76 -8.11 -34.19
CA GLU A 30 0.93 -9.44 -34.77
C GLU A 30 1.68 -9.38 -36.12
N TYR A 31 1.38 -8.39 -36.96
CA TYR A 31 2.08 -8.15 -38.22
C TYR A 31 3.56 -7.78 -38.02
N MET A 32 3.86 -6.96 -37.00
CA MET A 32 5.22 -6.55 -36.66
C MET A 32 6.05 -7.72 -36.12
N LEU A 33 5.46 -8.55 -35.25
CA LEU A 33 6.08 -9.76 -34.70
C LEU A 33 6.42 -10.75 -35.83
N ALA A 34 5.49 -10.99 -36.76
CA ALA A 34 5.71 -11.90 -37.87
C ALA A 34 6.75 -11.44 -38.92
N ARG A 35 7.29 -10.23 -38.77
CA ARG A 35 8.27 -9.62 -39.70
C ARG A 35 9.53 -9.15 -38.98
N ASP A 36 9.74 -9.60 -37.74
CA ASP A 36 10.92 -9.27 -36.93
C ASP A 36 11.19 -7.76 -36.87
N ARG A 37 10.13 -6.95 -36.72
CA ARG A 37 10.21 -5.48 -36.71
C ARG A 37 10.58 -4.89 -35.34
N PHE A 38 10.98 -5.72 -34.39
CA PHE A 38 11.33 -5.32 -33.03
C PHE A 38 12.85 -5.20 -32.87
N GLU A 39 13.27 -4.28 -32.01
CA GLU A 39 14.66 -4.21 -31.59
C GLU A 39 15.08 -5.53 -30.91
N THR A 40 16.20 -6.09 -31.34
CA THR A 40 16.77 -7.34 -30.80
C THR A 40 18.27 -7.16 -30.53
N GLY A 41 18.84 -8.00 -29.66
CA GLY A 41 20.26 -7.93 -29.30
C GLY A 41 20.63 -6.75 -28.37
N VAL A 42 19.64 -5.97 -27.93
CA VAL A 42 19.79 -4.94 -26.90
C VAL A 42 18.84 -5.26 -25.76
N ARG A 43 19.35 -5.17 -24.54
CA ARG A 43 18.57 -5.32 -23.31
C ARG A 43 18.76 -4.08 -22.46
N ARG A 44 17.66 -3.40 -22.16
CA ARG A 44 17.63 -2.25 -21.27
C ARG A 44 16.85 -2.57 -20.01
N VAL A 45 17.27 -1.95 -18.92
CA VAL A 45 16.57 -1.92 -17.65
C VAL A 45 16.23 -0.50 -17.28
N GLY A 46 15.12 -0.32 -16.57
CA GLY A 46 14.70 0.97 -16.03
C GLY A 46 13.85 0.74 -14.80
N ALA A 47 13.47 1.81 -14.13
CA ALA A 47 12.52 1.73 -13.04
C ALA A 47 11.67 3.00 -12.92
N GLU A 48 10.57 2.85 -12.19
CA GLU A 48 9.55 3.85 -11.92
C GLU A 48 9.34 3.90 -10.40
N GLN A 49 9.40 5.10 -9.85
CA GLN A 49 9.29 5.35 -8.42
C GLN A 49 7.95 6.02 -8.11
N GLU A 50 7.15 5.40 -7.25
CA GLU A 50 6.00 6.04 -6.61
C GLU A 50 6.32 6.35 -5.14
N LEU A 51 5.81 7.48 -4.62
CA LEU A 51 6.08 7.93 -3.26
C LEU A 51 4.88 8.64 -2.62
N PHE A 52 4.91 8.75 -1.29
CA PHE A 52 3.96 9.55 -0.52
C PHE A 52 4.50 10.93 -0.21
N LEU A 53 3.64 11.93 -0.31
CA LEU A 53 3.83 13.27 0.23
C LEU A 53 3.19 13.34 1.61
N VAL A 54 3.94 13.81 2.59
CA VAL A 54 3.46 13.95 3.97
C VAL A 54 3.58 15.36 4.51
N ASP A 55 2.70 15.72 5.44
CA ASP A 55 2.74 17.01 6.12
C ASP A 55 3.74 16.98 7.28
N ASP A 56 3.84 18.09 8.01
CA ASP A 56 4.72 18.17 9.17
C ASP A 56 4.37 17.13 10.24
N ARG A 57 3.14 16.62 10.28
CA ARG A 57 2.67 15.58 11.22
C ARG A 57 2.85 14.17 10.67
N TRP A 58 3.57 14.01 9.56
CA TRP A 58 3.78 12.74 8.89
C TRP A 58 2.49 12.08 8.37
N HIS A 59 1.43 12.85 8.15
CA HIS A 59 0.15 12.39 7.55
C HIS A 59 0.12 12.71 6.05
N PRO A 60 -0.76 12.09 5.24
CA PRO A 60 -0.88 12.43 3.82
C PRO A 60 -1.05 13.95 3.58
N ALA A 61 -0.22 14.52 2.71
CA ALA A 61 -0.29 15.93 2.33
C ALA A 61 -0.83 16.09 0.90
N PRO A 62 -2.07 16.60 0.70
CA PRO A 62 -2.68 16.75 -0.61
C PRO A 62 -2.13 17.95 -1.42
N ILE A 63 -0.81 18.02 -1.56
CA ILE A 63 -0.03 19.16 -2.07
C ILE A 63 0.63 18.89 -3.45
N VAL A 64 0.34 17.77 -4.13
CA VAL A 64 1.02 17.42 -5.40
C VAL A 64 0.91 18.51 -6.46
N SER A 65 -0.23 19.23 -6.53
CA SER A 65 -0.41 20.34 -7.47
C SER A 65 0.56 21.48 -7.20
N ASP A 66 0.76 21.84 -5.92
CA ASP A 66 1.69 22.90 -5.52
C ASP A 66 3.16 22.51 -5.81
N VAL A 67 3.47 21.22 -5.68
CA VAL A 67 4.78 20.64 -6.04
C VAL A 67 5.01 20.77 -7.55
N LEU A 68 4.06 20.30 -8.36
CA LEU A 68 4.19 20.28 -9.82
C LEU A 68 4.16 21.66 -10.46
N GLU A 69 3.45 22.64 -9.88
CA GLU A 69 3.50 24.03 -10.33
C GLU A 69 4.90 24.64 -10.23
N LYS A 70 5.74 24.12 -9.33
CA LYS A 70 7.13 24.54 -9.12
C LYS A 70 8.17 23.59 -9.73
N ALA A 71 7.75 22.42 -10.21
CA ALA A 71 8.65 21.43 -10.77
C ALA A 71 9.19 21.91 -12.14
N GLU A 72 10.52 21.87 -12.29
CA GLU A 72 11.16 22.04 -13.60
C GLU A 72 11.36 20.69 -14.31
N ASP A 73 11.35 19.58 -13.56
CA ASP A 73 11.54 18.23 -14.06
C ASP A 73 10.22 17.65 -14.59
N GLU A 74 10.13 17.51 -15.91
CA GLU A 74 8.96 16.97 -16.61
C GLU A 74 8.71 15.48 -16.34
N ARG A 75 9.67 14.77 -15.71
CA ARG A 75 9.49 13.36 -15.30
C ARG A 75 8.55 13.21 -14.12
N LEU A 76 8.36 14.25 -13.30
CA LEU A 76 7.47 14.24 -12.15
C LEU A 76 6.01 14.29 -12.62
N VAL A 77 5.22 13.29 -12.23
CA VAL A 77 3.80 13.18 -12.60
C VAL A 77 2.93 12.84 -11.40
N THR A 78 1.64 13.24 -11.51
CA THR A 78 0.62 12.93 -10.51
C THR A 78 0.15 11.49 -10.59
N GLU A 79 -0.14 10.92 -9.43
CA GLU A 79 -0.89 9.68 -9.30
C GLU A 79 -2.38 9.94 -8.97
N LEU A 80 -3.16 8.90 -8.68
CA LEU A 80 -4.59 8.98 -8.37
C LEU A 80 -4.91 9.99 -7.25
N THR A 81 -4.06 10.08 -6.22
CA THR A 81 -4.27 10.96 -5.06
C THR A 81 -3.40 12.21 -5.14
N ARG A 82 -3.85 13.26 -4.45
CA ARG A 82 -3.12 14.51 -4.31
C ARG A 82 -1.90 14.44 -3.40
N PHE A 83 -1.66 13.29 -2.77
CA PHE A 83 -0.56 13.02 -1.85
C PHE A 83 0.36 11.92 -2.37
N ASN A 84 0.26 11.54 -3.65
CA ASN A 84 1.21 10.68 -4.33
C ASN A 84 1.85 11.40 -5.52
N LEU A 85 3.12 11.07 -5.75
CA LEU A 85 3.91 11.54 -6.87
C LEU A 85 4.63 10.33 -7.46
N GLU A 86 4.85 10.36 -8.78
CA GLU A 86 5.62 9.35 -9.50
C GLU A 86 6.69 10.04 -10.35
N PHE A 87 7.82 9.36 -10.56
CA PHE A 87 8.73 9.66 -11.65
C PHE A 87 9.36 8.40 -12.26
N ASN A 88 9.76 8.52 -13.52
CA ASN A 88 10.40 7.45 -14.28
C ASN A 88 11.89 7.75 -14.48
N MET A 89 12.75 6.76 -14.26
CA MET A 89 14.18 6.85 -14.56
C MET A 89 14.46 6.52 -16.02
N GLU A 90 15.55 7.06 -16.56
CA GLU A 90 15.97 6.78 -17.93
C GLU A 90 16.41 5.31 -18.08
N PRO A 91 16.01 4.61 -19.15
CA PRO A 91 16.41 3.23 -19.36
C PRO A 91 17.90 3.14 -19.75
N VAL A 92 18.65 2.30 -19.03
CA VAL A 92 20.06 2.03 -19.27
C VAL A 92 20.26 0.63 -19.86
N SER A 93 21.38 0.40 -20.53
CA SER A 93 21.75 -0.95 -21.00
C SER A 93 21.97 -1.88 -19.81
N PHE A 94 21.49 -3.12 -19.90
CA PHE A 94 21.68 -4.11 -18.84
C PHE A 94 23.08 -4.72 -18.92
N GLY A 95 23.85 -4.60 -17.84
CA GLY A 95 25.27 -4.95 -17.76
C GLY A 95 26.10 -3.79 -17.20
N ASP A 96 27.41 -3.98 -17.06
CA ASP A 96 28.34 -2.99 -16.53
C ASP A 96 27.82 -2.36 -15.22
N THR A 97 27.85 -1.03 -15.10
CA THR A 97 27.45 -0.26 -13.92
C THR A 97 25.97 0.14 -13.90
N CYS A 98 25.11 -0.58 -14.64
CA CYS A 98 23.71 -0.18 -14.82
C CYS A 98 22.93 -0.03 -13.50
N LEU A 99 23.22 -0.85 -12.49
CA LEU A 99 22.50 -0.83 -11.22
C LEU A 99 22.84 0.42 -10.40
N ARG A 100 24.13 0.74 -10.23
CA ARG A 100 24.53 1.98 -9.55
C ARG A 100 24.17 3.25 -10.31
N GLU A 101 24.07 3.18 -11.63
CA GLU A 101 23.59 4.31 -12.46
C GLU A 101 22.11 4.62 -12.16
N ILE A 102 21.26 3.58 -12.14
CA ILE A 102 19.84 3.75 -11.76
C ILE A 102 19.72 4.23 -10.31
N GLU A 103 20.50 3.67 -9.37
CA GLU A 103 20.46 4.13 -7.97
C GLU A 103 20.87 5.59 -7.83
N ALA A 104 21.90 6.03 -8.56
CA ALA A 104 22.36 7.41 -8.53
C ALA A 104 21.28 8.36 -9.07
N GLU A 105 20.68 8.03 -10.22
CA GLU A 105 19.57 8.82 -10.78
C GLU A 105 18.36 8.85 -9.83
N LEU A 106 18.00 7.72 -9.25
CA LEU A 106 16.92 7.61 -8.25
C LEU A 106 17.21 8.51 -7.05
N SER A 107 18.41 8.44 -6.49
CA SER A 107 18.81 9.20 -5.30
C SER A 107 18.85 10.71 -5.58
N ASP A 108 19.39 11.12 -6.73
CA ASP A 108 19.48 12.52 -7.13
C ASP A 108 18.09 13.13 -7.43
N THR A 109 17.24 12.40 -8.17
CA THR A 109 15.86 12.82 -8.42
C THR A 109 15.05 12.85 -7.12
N LEU A 110 15.22 11.87 -6.22
CA LEU A 110 14.52 11.85 -4.94
C LEU A 110 14.95 13.02 -4.04
N ALA A 111 16.24 13.33 -3.97
CA ALA A 111 16.76 14.44 -3.18
C ALA A 111 16.23 15.80 -3.68
N SER A 112 16.31 16.04 -5.00
CA SER A 112 15.79 17.27 -5.60
C SER A 112 14.27 17.39 -5.45
N THR A 113 13.53 16.28 -5.58
CA THR A 113 12.09 16.24 -5.35
C THR A 113 11.75 16.51 -3.89
N ARG A 114 12.52 15.98 -2.94
CA ARG A 114 12.33 16.24 -1.51
C ARG A 114 12.52 17.72 -1.17
N ASP A 115 13.56 18.36 -1.72
CA ASP A 115 13.77 19.81 -1.57
C ASP A 115 12.59 20.62 -2.12
N LEU A 116 12.05 20.21 -3.28
CA LEU A 116 10.88 20.83 -3.88
C LEU A 116 9.64 20.69 -2.98
N VAL A 117 9.37 19.49 -2.47
CA VAL A 117 8.25 19.20 -1.56
C VAL A 117 8.38 19.97 -0.24
N ARG A 118 9.59 20.06 0.32
CA ARG A 118 9.88 20.89 1.50
C ARG A 118 9.60 22.37 1.27
N SER A 119 9.84 22.87 0.05
CA SER A 119 9.55 24.26 -0.32
C SER A 119 8.06 24.63 -0.33
N VAL A 120 7.16 23.64 -0.30
CA VAL A 120 5.70 23.81 -0.22
C VAL A 120 5.13 23.28 1.11
N GLY A 121 5.99 22.91 2.06
CA GLY A 121 5.59 22.56 3.44
C GLY A 121 5.23 21.10 3.66
N GLY A 122 5.78 20.17 2.87
CA GLY A 122 5.69 18.73 3.12
C GLY A 122 7.05 18.03 3.17
N ASP A 123 7.03 16.70 3.23
CA ASP A 123 8.19 15.82 3.06
C ASP A 123 7.79 14.56 2.26
N ILE A 124 8.75 13.66 2.03
CA ILE A 124 8.57 12.42 1.26
C ILE A 124 8.77 11.19 2.15
N VAL A 125 7.91 10.18 1.96
CA VAL A 125 8.06 8.85 2.55
C VAL A 125 8.05 7.78 1.45
N LEU A 126 9.04 6.88 1.47
CA LEU A 126 9.04 5.67 0.65
C LEU A 126 8.47 4.48 1.44
N THR A 127 7.28 4.00 1.06
CA THR A 127 6.63 2.87 1.72
C THR A 127 5.49 2.34 0.89
N GLY A 128 5.25 1.03 0.87
CA GLY A 128 4.14 0.47 0.09
C GLY A 128 2.77 1.02 0.51
N ILE A 129 2.53 1.18 1.82
CA ILE A 129 1.36 1.88 2.38
C ILE A 129 1.86 2.78 3.51
N LEU A 130 1.40 4.04 3.52
CA LEU A 130 1.76 4.98 4.58
C LEU A 130 1.11 4.57 5.92
N PRO A 131 1.88 4.37 7.01
CA PRO A 131 1.32 3.91 8.29
C PRO A 131 0.25 4.84 8.89
N THR A 132 0.35 6.14 8.62
CA THR A 132 -0.50 7.22 9.15
C THR A 132 -1.69 7.56 8.25
N VAL A 133 -1.92 6.83 7.16
CA VAL A 133 -3.09 7.07 6.29
C VAL A 133 -4.39 6.67 7.01
N HIS A 134 -5.41 7.51 6.89
CA HIS A 134 -6.77 7.27 7.39
C HIS A 134 -7.76 7.12 6.23
N LEU A 135 -8.95 6.58 6.54
CA LEU A 135 -10.00 6.41 5.52
C LEU A 135 -10.52 7.75 5.00
N SER A 136 -10.56 8.78 5.85
CA SER A 136 -10.99 10.14 5.49
C SER A 136 -10.07 10.78 4.45
N ASP A 137 -8.79 10.42 4.44
CA ASP A 137 -7.83 10.91 3.43
C ASP A 137 -8.22 10.43 2.02
N LEU A 138 -9.06 9.40 1.89
CA LEU A 138 -9.49 8.81 0.63
C LEU A 138 -10.81 9.39 0.10
N ALA A 139 -11.23 10.53 0.63
CA ALA A 139 -12.31 11.31 0.05
C ALA A 139 -11.98 11.78 -1.38
N LEU A 140 -13.00 11.93 -2.23
CA LEU A 140 -12.84 12.41 -3.61
C LEU A 140 -12.17 13.79 -3.72
N GLU A 141 -12.24 14.61 -2.67
CA GLU A 141 -11.57 15.92 -2.59
C GLU A 141 -10.04 15.82 -2.62
N ASN A 142 -9.51 14.67 -2.22
CA ASN A 142 -8.11 14.31 -2.28
C ASN A 142 -7.74 13.53 -3.56
N MET A 143 -8.68 13.32 -4.47
CA MET A 143 -8.37 12.80 -5.81
C MET A 143 -7.65 13.88 -6.61
N THR A 144 -6.61 13.49 -7.35
CA THR A 144 -5.96 14.40 -8.29
C THR A 144 -6.98 14.91 -9.31
N PRO A 145 -7.07 16.23 -9.57
CA PRO A 145 -8.09 16.81 -10.44
C PRO A 145 -7.80 16.54 -11.94
N SER A 146 -7.83 15.27 -12.33
CA SER A 146 -7.61 14.78 -13.70
C SER A 146 -8.89 14.18 -14.28
N PRO A 147 -9.35 14.61 -15.47
CA PRO A 147 -10.51 14.01 -16.14
C PRO A 147 -10.42 12.49 -16.26
N ARG A 148 -9.21 11.97 -16.45
CA ARG A 148 -8.93 10.53 -16.52
C ARG A 148 -9.33 9.79 -15.24
N TYR A 149 -8.98 10.31 -14.07
CA TYR A 149 -9.24 9.65 -12.79
C TYR A 149 -10.73 9.66 -12.45
N TYR A 150 -11.44 10.76 -12.70
CA TYR A 150 -12.89 10.81 -12.56
C TYR A 150 -13.60 9.84 -13.53
N ALA A 151 -13.17 9.80 -14.80
CA ALA A 151 -13.73 8.87 -15.78
C ALA A 151 -13.51 7.40 -15.37
N LEU A 152 -12.32 7.08 -14.84
CA LEU A 152 -11.99 5.75 -14.34
C LEU A 152 -12.84 5.39 -13.11
N ASN A 153 -12.97 6.29 -12.15
CA ASN A 153 -13.81 6.13 -10.97
C ASN A 153 -15.26 5.79 -11.37
N ASP A 154 -15.85 6.62 -12.23
CA ASP A 154 -17.24 6.45 -12.63
C ASP A 154 -17.46 5.16 -13.42
N ALA A 155 -16.53 4.79 -14.29
CA ALA A 155 -16.60 3.55 -15.05
C ALA A 155 -16.52 2.31 -14.13
N LEU A 156 -15.59 2.28 -13.18
CA LEU A 156 -15.43 1.17 -12.24
C LEU A 156 -16.60 1.09 -11.25
N MET A 157 -17.06 2.21 -10.70
CA MET A 157 -18.23 2.23 -9.80
C MET A 157 -19.51 1.78 -10.51
N LYS A 158 -19.71 2.19 -11.77
CA LYS A 158 -20.84 1.74 -12.58
C LYS A 158 -20.80 0.24 -12.84
N LEU A 159 -19.62 -0.33 -13.13
CA LEU A 159 -19.48 -1.78 -13.32
C LEU A 159 -19.76 -2.56 -12.02
N ARG A 160 -19.37 -2.01 -10.87
CA ARG A 160 -19.57 -2.63 -9.56
C ARG A 160 -21.03 -2.62 -9.11
N GLY A 161 -21.75 -1.53 -9.38
CA GLY A 161 -23.18 -1.39 -9.04
C GLY A 161 -23.46 -1.00 -7.59
N GLY A 162 -22.49 -0.38 -6.90
CA GLY A 162 -22.60 0.10 -5.52
C GLY A 162 -21.22 0.26 -4.85
N PRO A 163 -21.18 0.74 -3.60
CA PRO A 163 -19.92 0.84 -2.84
C PRO A 163 -19.24 -0.53 -2.71
N ALA A 164 -17.91 -0.56 -2.78
CA ALA A 164 -17.19 -1.79 -2.50
C ALA A 164 -17.09 -2.06 -1.01
N GLN A 165 -17.06 -3.35 -0.71
CA GLN A 165 -16.72 -3.87 0.60
C GLN A 165 -15.35 -4.53 0.51
N PHE A 166 -14.49 -4.20 1.46
CA PHE A 166 -13.13 -4.69 1.56
C PHE A 166 -13.00 -5.47 2.85
N GLN A 167 -12.44 -6.67 2.73
CA GLN A 167 -12.16 -7.53 3.87
C GLN A 167 -10.74 -8.06 3.76
N ILE A 168 -9.88 -7.65 4.68
CA ILE A 168 -8.51 -8.14 4.77
C ILE A 168 -8.30 -8.65 6.19
N ARG A 169 -7.76 -9.86 6.31
CA ARG A 169 -7.46 -10.51 7.58
C ARG A 169 -5.96 -10.72 7.70
N GLY A 170 -5.37 -10.18 8.77
CA GLY A 170 -4.01 -10.44 9.20
C GLY A 170 -4.00 -10.74 10.70
N VAL A 171 -3.10 -10.11 11.45
CA VAL A 171 -3.12 -10.14 12.92
C VAL A 171 -4.37 -9.45 13.44
N ASP A 172 -4.69 -8.30 12.85
CA ASP A 172 -5.97 -7.61 13.01
C ASP A 172 -6.87 -7.90 11.79
N GLU A 173 -8.16 -7.55 11.90
CA GLU A 173 -9.09 -7.61 10.77
C GLU A 173 -9.52 -6.20 10.35
N LEU A 174 -9.58 -5.98 9.03
CA LEU A 174 -10.13 -4.78 8.43
C LEU A 174 -11.39 -5.13 7.65
N PHE A 175 -12.47 -4.43 7.99
CA PHE A 175 -13.71 -4.38 7.23
C PHE A 175 -14.00 -2.92 6.94
N VAL A 176 -14.02 -2.55 5.67
CA VAL A 176 -14.31 -1.18 5.27
C VAL A 176 -15.18 -1.17 4.03
N LYS A 177 -16.01 -0.15 3.93
CA LYS A 177 -16.81 0.14 2.75
C LYS A 177 -16.32 1.47 2.16
N HIS A 178 -16.19 1.52 0.84
CA HIS A 178 -15.77 2.72 0.14
C HIS A 178 -16.54 2.88 -1.16
N ASP A 179 -16.91 4.11 -1.50
CA ASP A 179 -17.78 4.46 -2.62
C ASP A 179 -17.02 4.96 -3.86
N SER A 180 -15.70 4.99 -3.80
CA SER A 180 -14.82 5.36 -4.91
C SER A 180 -13.60 4.47 -5.02
N ILE A 181 -12.83 4.66 -6.10
CA ILE A 181 -11.57 3.93 -6.36
C ILE A 181 -10.38 4.39 -5.49
N MET A 182 -10.55 5.40 -4.65
CA MET A 182 -9.45 6.04 -3.91
C MET A 182 -8.64 5.11 -3.00
N LEU A 183 -9.16 3.93 -2.62
CA LEU A 183 -8.38 2.89 -1.94
C LEU A 183 -7.23 2.32 -2.78
N GLU A 184 -7.23 2.48 -4.10
CA GLU A 184 -6.05 2.24 -4.93
C GLU A 184 -4.93 3.22 -4.58
N GLY A 185 -5.29 4.46 -4.23
CA GLY A 185 -4.39 5.57 -4.00
C GLY A 185 -3.57 5.51 -2.71
N VAL A 186 -3.59 4.39 -1.99
CA VAL A 186 -2.68 4.17 -0.85
C VAL A 186 -1.62 3.10 -1.15
N ASN A 187 -1.51 2.66 -2.40
CA ASN A 187 -0.51 1.71 -2.83
C ASN A 187 0.57 2.47 -3.59
N THR A 188 1.82 2.42 -3.12
CA THR A 188 2.98 2.85 -3.91
C THR A 188 3.94 1.70 -4.17
N SER A 189 4.70 1.77 -5.26
CA SER A 189 5.56 0.72 -5.77
C SER A 189 6.86 1.24 -6.35
N PHE A 190 7.84 0.35 -6.42
CA PHE A 190 9.07 0.54 -7.19
C PHE A 190 9.04 -0.42 -8.37
N GLN A 191 8.62 0.05 -9.53
CA GLN A 191 8.35 -0.84 -10.67
C GLN A 191 9.59 -0.96 -11.54
N THR A 192 10.08 -2.18 -11.78
CA THR A 192 11.29 -2.41 -12.59
C THR A 192 10.94 -2.91 -13.98
N HIS A 193 11.60 -2.35 -15.00
CA HIS A 193 11.33 -2.66 -16.41
C HIS A 193 12.50 -3.46 -16.98
N PHE A 194 12.19 -4.53 -17.73
CA PHE A 194 13.18 -5.41 -18.34
C PHE A 194 12.83 -5.65 -19.81
N GLN A 195 13.64 -5.10 -20.72
CA GLN A 195 13.43 -5.27 -22.16
C GLN A 195 13.72 -6.73 -22.56
N VAL A 196 12.84 -7.31 -23.38
CA VAL A 196 12.90 -8.72 -23.77
C VAL A 196 12.65 -8.85 -25.27
N ALA A 197 13.44 -9.67 -25.95
CA ALA A 197 13.22 -9.92 -27.37
C ALA A 197 11.95 -10.78 -27.58
N PRO A 198 11.22 -10.62 -28.70
CA PRO A 198 9.96 -11.31 -28.91
C PRO A 198 10.01 -12.84 -28.81
N ASP A 199 11.11 -13.46 -29.24
CA ASP A 199 11.31 -14.92 -29.29
C ASP A 199 11.61 -15.55 -27.92
N GLU A 200 12.08 -14.77 -26.95
CA GLU A 200 12.31 -15.19 -25.56
C GLU A 200 11.23 -14.70 -24.58
N PHE A 201 10.26 -13.90 -25.05
CA PHE A 201 9.28 -13.23 -24.18
C PHE A 201 8.50 -14.21 -23.31
N ALA A 202 7.91 -15.26 -23.90
CA ALA A 202 7.10 -16.22 -23.15
C ALA A 202 7.92 -16.92 -22.04
N ARG A 203 9.16 -17.31 -22.36
CA ARG A 203 10.09 -17.95 -21.42
C ARG A 203 10.44 -17.04 -20.25
N LEU A 204 10.92 -15.82 -20.52
CA LEU A 204 11.32 -14.89 -19.46
C LEU A 204 10.12 -14.38 -18.66
N TYR A 205 8.95 -14.21 -19.28
CA TYR A 205 7.72 -13.86 -18.57
C TYR A 205 7.28 -14.96 -17.60
N ASN A 206 7.34 -16.23 -18.02
CA ASN A 206 7.03 -17.35 -17.13
C ASN A 206 8.02 -17.46 -15.97
N ILE A 207 9.31 -17.18 -16.20
CA ILE A 207 10.32 -17.12 -15.14
C ILE A 207 10.02 -15.96 -14.18
N ALA A 208 9.70 -14.78 -14.69
CA ALA A 208 9.30 -13.61 -13.90
C ALA A 208 8.12 -13.92 -12.95
N GLN A 209 7.17 -14.74 -13.41
CA GLN A 209 6.06 -15.23 -12.58
C GLN A 209 6.54 -16.19 -11.48
N VAL A 210 7.50 -17.07 -11.76
CA VAL A 210 8.04 -18.01 -10.75
C VAL A 210 8.79 -17.28 -9.65
N VAL A 211 9.61 -16.30 -9.99
CA VAL A 211 10.46 -15.56 -9.02
C VAL A 211 9.68 -14.54 -8.21
N ALA A 212 8.47 -14.17 -8.63
CA ALA A 212 7.64 -13.17 -7.96
C ALA A 212 7.41 -13.47 -6.47
N GLY A 213 7.23 -14.74 -6.09
CA GLY A 213 7.05 -15.13 -4.68
C GLY A 213 8.30 -14.85 -3.83
N PRO A 214 9.45 -15.47 -4.13
CA PRO A 214 10.68 -15.20 -3.37
C PRO A 214 11.12 -13.74 -3.36
N CYS A 215 11.04 -13.03 -4.50
CA CYS A 215 11.39 -11.61 -4.54
C CYS A 215 10.46 -10.79 -3.62
N LEU A 216 9.15 -11.03 -3.67
CA LEU A 216 8.21 -10.32 -2.80
C LEU A 216 8.47 -10.62 -1.32
N ALA A 217 8.78 -11.88 -0.97
CA ALA A 217 9.04 -12.26 0.41
C ALA A 217 10.21 -11.46 1.04
N ALA A 218 11.27 -11.21 0.27
CA ALA A 218 12.41 -10.39 0.70
C ALA A 218 12.15 -8.87 0.66
N ALA A 219 11.15 -8.43 -0.11
CA ALA A 219 10.89 -7.03 -0.39
C ALA A 219 9.72 -6.42 0.42
N THR A 220 8.94 -7.22 1.15
CA THR A 220 7.71 -6.74 1.82
C THR A 220 7.88 -5.43 2.60
N ASN A 221 7.02 -4.43 2.36
CA ASN A 221 7.08 -3.11 3.00
C ASN A 221 5.68 -2.44 3.21
N SER A 222 4.61 -3.20 3.42
CA SER A 222 3.28 -2.62 3.70
C SER A 222 2.41 -3.44 4.67
N PRO A 223 2.83 -3.59 5.94
CA PRO A 223 2.10 -4.38 6.94
C PRO A 223 0.86 -3.70 7.52
N LEU A 224 0.71 -2.39 7.32
CA LEU A 224 -0.28 -1.56 8.01
C LEU A 224 -1.25 -0.90 7.02
N LEU A 225 -2.52 -0.81 7.41
CA LEU A 225 -3.54 -0.02 6.72
C LEU A 225 -4.56 0.51 7.72
N PHE A 226 -4.79 1.82 7.75
CA PHE A 226 -5.62 2.49 8.76
C PHE A 226 -5.19 2.09 10.19
N GLY A 227 -3.88 1.91 10.37
CA GLY A 227 -3.21 1.41 11.57
C GLY A 227 -3.45 -0.06 11.95
N LYS A 228 -4.18 -0.85 11.16
CA LYS A 228 -4.42 -2.28 11.42
C LYS A 228 -3.25 -3.10 10.87
N ARG A 229 -2.80 -4.11 11.62
CA ARG A 229 -1.74 -5.05 11.24
C ARG A 229 -2.32 -6.16 10.37
N LEU A 230 -2.05 -6.10 9.07
CA LEU A 230 -2.67 -6.96 8.06
C LEU A 230 -1.65 -7.95 7.46
N TRP A 231 -1.52 -7.99 6.13
CA TRP A 231 -0.56 -8.86 5.45
C TRP A 231 0.80 -8.19 5.42
N ARG A 232 1.91 -8.94 5.36
CA ARG A 232 3.24 -8.33 5.21
C ARG A 232 3.32 -7.42 3.98
N GLU A 233 2.64 -7.77 2.90
CA GLU A 233 2.40 -6.88 1.78
C GLU A 233 0.89 -6.69 1.55
N THR A 234 0.28 -5.78 2.31
CA THR A 234 -1.16 -5.51 2.24
C THR A 234 -1.58 -4.94 0.90
N ARG A 235 -0.69 -4.24 0.18
CA ARG A 235 -0.99 -3.72 -1.17
C ARG A 235 -1.54 -4.79 -2.11
N ILE A 236 -1.02 -6.02 -2.03
CA ILE A 236 -1.45 -7.11 -2.93
C ILE A 236 -2.93 -7.42 -2.72
N ALA A 237 -3.37 -7.56 -1.46
CA ALA A 237 -4.76 -7.85 -1.13
C ALA A 237 -5.66 -6.64 -1.36
N LEU A 238 -5.20 -5.45 -0.98
CA LEU A 238 -5.96 -4.21 -1.12
C LEU A 238 -6.22 -3.92 -2.59
N PHE A 239 -5.20 -3.90 -3.44
CA PHE A 239 -5.36 -3.55 -4.85
C PHE A 239 -6.23 -4.56 -5.61
N GLN A 240 -6.09 -5.86 -5.29
CA GLN A 240 -6.97 -6.90 -5.83
C GLN A 240 -8.45 -6.66 -5.55
N GLN A 241 -8.79 -6.11 -4.37
CA GLN A 241 -10.16 -5.79 -4.01
C GLN A 241 -10.57 -4.39 -4.52
N ALA A 242 -9.66 -3.41 -4.52
CA ALA A 242 -9.89 -1.98 -4.83
C ALA A 242 -10.50 -1.77 -6.22
N VAL A 243 -10.01 -2.48 -7.22
CA VAL A 243 -10.50 -2.41 -8.60
C VAL A 243 -11.32 -3.63 -9.02
N ASP A 244 -11.79 -4.41 -8.04
CA ASP A 244 -12.68 -5.53 -8.29
C ASP A 244 -14.06 -5.01 -8.73
N THR A 245 -14.44 -5.33 -9.97
CA THR A 245 -15.71 -4.95 -10.57
C THR A 245 -16.79 -6.03 -10.41
N ARG A 246 -16.51 -7.13 -9.68
CA ARG A 246 -17.49 -8.18 -9.43
C ARG A 246 -18.61 -7.66 -8.54
N SER A 247 -19.86 -7.83 -8.97
CA SER A 247 -21.00 -7.58 -8.10
C SER A 247 -21.29 -8.82 -7.23
N SER A 248 -21.67 -8.60 -5.97
CA SER A 248 -22.03 -9.66 -5.00
C SER A 248 -23.25 -10.51 -5.44
N ASN A 249 -23.97 -10.07 -6.49
CA ASN A 249 -25.14 -10.74 -7.05
C ASN A 249 -24.82 -11.80 -8.12
N LEU A 250 -23.55 -12.07 -8.40
CA LEU A 250 -23.12 -13.05 -9.40
C LEU A 250 -23.01 -14.45 -8.79
N TYR A 251 -24.14 -15.15 -8.72
CA TYR A 251 -24.23 -16.54 -8.23
C TYR A 251 -23.33 -17.48 -9.04
N LEU A 252 -22.26 -18.02 -8.42
CA LEU A 252 -21.31 -19.01 -9.00
C LEU A 252 -20.62 -18.61 -10.32
N ARG A 253 -20.81 -17.39 -10.83
CA ARG A 253 -20.15 -16.93 -12.06
C ARG A 253 -18.74 -16.48 -11.73
N GLU A 254 -17.75 -17.25 -12.17
CA GLU A 254 -16.35 -16.86 -12.09
C GLU A 254 -16.07 -15.69 -13.04
N MET A 255 -15.54 -14.59 -12.51
CA MET A 255 -14.98 -13.49 -13.29
C MET A 255 -13.58 -13.20 -12.77
N SER A 256 -12.65 -12.95 -13.68
CA SER A 256 -11.29 -12.54 -13.32
C SER A 256 -11.31 -11.10 -12.80
N PRO A 257 -10.65 -10.80 -11.67
CA PRO A 257 -10.41 -9.41 -11.26
C PRO A 257 -9.42 -8.75 -12.23
N ARG A 258 -9.51 -7.42 -12.39
CA ARG A 258 -8.58 -6.65 -13.25
C ARG A 258 -7.16 -6.63 -12.72
N VAL A 259 -6.99 -6.72 -11.40
CA VAL A 259 -5.68 -6.95 -10.78
C VAL A 259 -5.47 -8.44 -10.61
N HIS A 260 -4.46 -9.00 -11.25
CA HIS A 260 -4.21 -10.44 -11.15
C HIS A 260 -2.78 -10.85 -11.46
N PHE A 261 -2.42 -12.04 -10.96
CA PHE A 261 -1.15 -12.71 -11.24
C PHE A 261 -1.08 -13.25 -12.68
N GLY A 262 -2.22 -13.71 -13.21
CA GLY A 262 -2.35 -14.44 -14.48
C GLY A 262 -3.32 -15.61 -14.32
N THR A 263 -3.68 -16.26 -15.43
CA THR A 263 -4.56 -17.45 -15.42
C THR A 263 -3.85 -18.74 -15.84
N GLY A 264 -2.68 -18.65 -16.45
CA GLY A 264 -1.86 -19.78 -16.88
C GLY A 264 -0.48 -19.33 -17.34
N TRP A 265 0.33 -20.29 -17.78
CA TRP A 265 1.59 -20.00 -18.46
C TRP A 265 1.34 -19.40 -19.84
N VAL A 266 2.29 -18.58 -20.30
CA VAL A 266 2.36 -18.14 -21.69
C VAL A 266 3.06 -19.21 -22.50
N GLU A 267 2.48 -19.64 -23.61
CA GLU A 267 3.01 -20.76 -24.38
C GLU A 267 4.11 -20.33 -25.35
N ASP A 268 3.79 -19.40 -26.24
CA ASP A 268 4.63 -19.06 -27.39
C ASP A 268 4.91 -17.55 -27.50
N SER A 269 3.93 -16.70 -27.16
CA SER A 269 4.03 -15.27 -27.51
C SER A 269 3.34 -14.33 -26.52
N VAL A 270 3.90 -13.12 -26.40
CA VAL A 270 3.25 -11.97 -25.74
C VAL A 270 1.82 -11.72 -26.23
N MET A 271 1.50 -12.11 -27.48
CA MET A 271 0.16 -11.97 -28.04
C MET A 271 -0.91 -12.70 -27.23
N GLU A 272 -0.57 -13.80 -26.55
CA GLU A 272 -1.49 -14.52 -25.69
C GLU A 272 -1.97 -13.65 -24.52
N ILE A 273 -1.06 -12.88 -23.91
CA ILE A 273 -1.38 -11.96 -22.82
C ILE A 273 -2.34 -10.87 -23.31
N PHE A 274 -2.00 -10.18 -24.39
CA PHE A 274 -2.84 -9.09 -24.90
C PHE A 274 -4.21 -9.60 -25.38
N LYS A 275 -4.26 -10.72 -26.12
CA LYS A 275 -5.52 -11.32 -26.58
C LYS A 275 -6.36 -11.82 -25.41
N GLU A 276 -5.74 -12.40 -24.38
CA GLU A 276 -6.42 -12.80 -23.15
C GLU A 276 -7.10 -11.58 -22.50
N ASP A 277 -6.34 -10.52 -22.23
CA ASP A 277 -6.84 -9.37 -21.48
C ASP A 277 -7.97 -8.65 -22.23
N ILE A 278 -7.84 -8.47 -23.54
CA ILE A 278 -8.88 -7.89 -24.40
C ILE A 278 -10.14 -8.76 -24.43
N SER A 279 -9.98 -10.08 -24.41
CA SER A 279 -11.12 -11.01 -24.41
C SER A 279 -11.87 -11.06 -23.08
N ARG A 280 -11.18 -10.81 -21.97
CA ARG A 280 -11.73 -10.91 -20.60
C ARG A 280 -12.30 -9.59 -20.10
N PHE A 281 -11.64 -8.47 -20.39
CA PHE A 281 -11.92 -7.19 -19.76
C PHE A 281 -12.51 -6.19 -20.75
N HIS A 282 -13.70 -5.67 -20.41
CA HIS A 282 -14.36 -4.66 -21.22
C HIS A 282 -13.56 -3.36 -21.24
N VAL A 283 -13.65 -2.61 -22.34
CA VAL A 283 -13.10 -1.26 -22.43
C VAL A 283 -13.86 -0.36 -21.44
N ILE A 284 -13.11 0.35 -20.58
CA ILE A 284 -13.67 1.28 -19.58
C ILE A 284 -13.31 2.73 -19.84
N LEU A 285 -12.27 2.97 -20.63
CA LEU A 285 -11.74 4.28 -21.00
C LEU A 285 -11.53 4.31 -22.52
N THR A 286 -11.84 5.46 -23.12
CA THR A 286 -11.65 5.71 -24.54
C THR A 286 -10.96 7.05 -24.74
N THR A 287 -10.13 7.16 -25.77
CA THR A 287 -9.56 8.43 -26.21
C THR A 287 -9.95 8.67 -27.67
N ASP A 288 -9.81 9.91 -28.13
CA ASP A 288 -9.78 10.19 -29.56
C ASP A 288 -8.50 9.61 -30.16
N LEU A 289 -8.67 8.70 -31.12
CA LEU A 289 -7.58 8.02 -31.83
C LEU A 289 -7.50 8.57 -33.24
N SER A 290 -6.34 9.11 -33.60
CA SER A 290 -6.08 9.66 -34.94
C SER A 290 -5.15 8.78 -35.79
N GLU A 291 -4.46 7.82 -35.17
CA GLU A 291 -3.54 6.91 -35.85
C GLU A 291 -4.27 5.70 -36.44
N ASN A 292 -4.01 5.40 -37.72
CA ASN A 292 -4.28 4.07 -38.30
C ASN A 292 -2.96 3.28 -38.36
N PRO A 293 -2.76 2.25 -37.53
CA PRO A 293 -1.46 1.61 -37.38
C PRO A 293 -0.98 0.94 -38.69
N PHE A 294 -1.90 0.47 -39.55
CA PHE A 294 -1.51 -0.13 -40.83
C PHE A 294 -1.07 0.91 -41.88
N GLU A 295 -1.59 2.13 -41.83
CA GLU A 295 -1.10 3.22 -42.70
C GLU A 295 0.31 3.64 -42.28
N VAL A 296 0.56 3.74 -40.97
CA VAL A 296 1.91 4.01 -40.43
C VAL A 296 2.90 2.92 -40.86
N LEU A 297 2.53 1.64 -40.70
CA LEU A 297 3.35 0.52 -41.13
C LEU A 297 3.61 0.51 -42.64
N GLN A 298 2.61 0.86 -43.47
CA GLN A 298 2.75 0.94 -44.93
C GLN A 298 3.70 2.07 -45.36
N ASN A 299 3.72 3.17 -44.62
CA ASN A 299 4.63 4.29 -44.84
C ASN A 299 6.04 4.04 -44.28
N GLY A 300 6.31 2.85 -43.75
CA GLY A 300 7.61 2.47 -43.17
C GLY A 300 7.81 2.92 -41.73
N GLY A 301 6.83 3.58 -41.11
CA GLY A 301 6.87 3.98 -39.71
C GLY A 301 6.60 2.83 -38.73
N VAL A 302 6.61 3.16 -37.45
CA VAL A 302 6.31 2.27 -36.33
C VAL A 302 5.11 2.87 -35.58
N PRO A 303 4.00 2.12 -35.42
CA PRO A 303 2.79 2.66 -34.79
C PRO A 303 2.94 2.78 -33.27
N GLU A 304 2.22 3.71 -32.67
CA GLU A 304 2.21 3.89 -31.21
C GLU A 304 1.34 2.86 -30.48
N LEU A 305 0.37 2.26 -31.19
CA LEU A 305 -0.58 1.27 -30.65
C LEU A 305 -1.34 1.83 -29.43
N GLN A 306 -1.85 3.06 -29.57
CA GLN A 306 -2.45 3.82 -28.49
C GLN A 306 -3.66 3.13 -27.85
N ALA A 307 -4.51 2.48 -28.65
CA ALA A 307 -5.71 1.81 -28.12
C ALA A 307 -5.34 0.57 -27.30
N LEU A 308 -4.37 -0.21 -27.79
CA LEU A 308 -3.81 -1.35 -27.06
C LEU A 308 -3.15 -0.90 -25.76
N SER A 309 -2.32 0.14 -25.82
CA SER A 309 -1.61 0.68 -24.66
C SER A 309 -2.57 1.23 -23.61
N LEU A 310 -3.63 1.95 -24.02
CA LEU A 310 -4.65 2.45 -23.11
C LEU A 310 -5.45 1.30 -22.47
N HIS A 311 -5.87 0.29 -23.23
CA HIS A 311 -6.58 -0.87 -22.66
C HIS A 311 -5.70 -1.64 -21.69
N ASN A 312 -4.44 -1.93 -22.05
CA ASN A 312 -3.45 -2.58 -21.20
C ASN A 312 -3.16 -1.77 -19.92
N GLY A 313 -3.24 -0.44 -19.99
CA GLY A 313 -3.15 0.45 -18.83
C GLY A 313 -4.32 0.35 -17.84
N THR A 314 -5.41 -0.33 -18.20
CA THR A 314 -6.60 -0.56 -17.35
C THR A 314 -6.75 -2.00 -16.86
N VAL A 315 -5.73 -2.84 -17.14
CA VAL A 315 -5.62 -4.22 -16.66
C VAL A 315 -4.28 -4.35 -15.93
N TYR A 316 -4.34 -4.76 -14.67
CA TYR A 316 -3.23 -4.59 -13.74
C TYR A 316 -2.62 -5.95 -13.41
N ARG A 317 -1.72 -6.41 -14.29
CA ARG A 317 -0.92 -7.62 -14.02
C ARG A 317 0.28 -7.29 -13.15
N TRP A 318 0.59 -8.17 -12.19
CA TRP A 318 1.75 -8.03 -11.31
C TRP A 318 3.09 -8.08 -12.07
N ASN A 319 3.18 -8.93 -13.09
CA ASN A 319 4.15 -8.78 -14.18
C ASN A 319 3.37 -8.39 -15.43
N ARG A 320 3.57 -7.18 -15.95
CA ARG A 320 2.84 -6.65 -17.10
C ARG A 320 3.68 -6.76 -18.37
N ALA A 321 3.04 -7.18 -19.45
CA ALA A 321 3.63 -7.10 -20.77
C ALA A 321 3.40 -5.70 -21.33
N CYS A 322 4.47 -5.06 -21.77
CA CYS A 322 4.43 -3.69 -22.28
C CYS A 322 5.02 -3.63 -23.68
N TYR A 323 4.34 -2.89 -24.55
CA TYR A 323 4.86 -2.39 -25.82
C TYR A 323 5.38 -0.97 -25.60
N GLY A 324 6.54 -0.65 -26.14
CA GLY A 324 7.11 0.69 -26.05
C GLY A 324 7.94 1.07 -27.26
N LEU A 325 8.26 2.36 -27.37
CA LEU A 325 9.13 2.93 -28.40
C LEU A 325 10.31 3.61 -27.71
N THR A 326 11.54 3.29 -28.12
CA THR A 326 12.76 3.98 -27.66
C THR A 326 13.54 4.43 -28.88
N GLY A 327 13.79 5.73 -29.02
CA GLY A 327 14.46 6.27 -30.21
C GLY A 327 13.73 5.99 -31.54
N GLY A 328 12.41 5.72 -31.48
CA GLY A 328 11.60 5.33 -32.64
C GLY A 328 11.59 3.82 -32.94
N GLU A 329 12.38 3.02 -32.23
CA GLU A 329 12.42 1.56 -32.39
C GLU A 329 11.44 0.88 -31.41
N PRO A 330 10.63 -0.08 -31.89
CA PRO A 330 9.67 -0.79 -31.05
C PRO A 330 10.36 -1.90 -30.26
N HIS A 331 10.01 -1.99 -28.98
CA HIS A 331 10.49 -3.01 -28.07
C HIS A 331 9.35 -3.59 -27.23
N LEU A 332 9.60 -4.78 -26.69
CA LEU A 332 8.77 -5.39 -25.66
C LEU A 332 9.51 -5.36 -24.34
N ARG A 333 8.78 -5.23 -23.25
CA ARG A 333 9.35 -5.34 -21.90
C ARG A 333 8.41 -6.04 -20.94
N ILE A 334 9.00 -6.67 -19.94
CA ILE A 334 8.32 -7.14 -18.74
C ILE A 334 8.46 -6.04 -17.71
N GLU A 335 7.34 -5.53 -17.23
CA GLU A 335 7.30 -4.61 -16.12
C GLU A 335 6.91 -5.38 -14.86
N ASN A 336 7.80 -5.40 -13.88
CA ASN A 336 7.61 -6.03 -12.59
C ASN A 336 7.06 -5.00 -11.60
N ARG A 337 5.83 -5.22 -11.14
CA ARG A 337 5.05 -4.30 -10.29
C ARG A 337 4.83 -4.84 -8.88
N ILE A 338 5.51 -5.93 -8.53
CA ILE A 338 5.31 -6.59 -7.23
C ILE A 338 6.01 -5.83 -6.10
N LEU A 339 7.12 -5.17 -6.41
CA LEU A 339 8.00 -4.57 -5.42
C LEU A 339 7.35 -3.29 -4.85
N PRO A 340 7.28 -3.16 -3.51
CA PRO A 340 6.83 -1.91 -2.89
C PRO A 340 7.88 -0.81 -3.03
N SER A 341 7.43 0.43 -2.86
CA SER A 341 8.31 1.58 -2.64
C SER A 341 9.06 1.44 -1.30
N GLY A 342 10.32 1.87 -1.28
CA GLY A 342 11.24 1.83 -0.14
C GLY A 342 11.70 0.43 0.27
N PRO A 343 12.30 0.27 1.46
CA PRO A 343 12.49 1.32 2.47
C PRO A 343 13.53 2.39 2.13
N THR A 344 14.52 2.10 1.28
CA THR A 344 15.52 3.06 0.77
C THR A 344 15.81 2.82 -0.72
N PRO A 345 16.41 3.79 -1.44
CA PRO A 345 16.91 3.56 -2.80
C PRO A 345 17.85 2.35 -2.91
N ALA A 346 18.71 2.12 -1.91
CA ALA A 346 19.59 0.96 -1.86
C ALA A 346 18.80 -0.35 -1.73
N ASP A 347 17.75 -0.37 -0.91
CA ASP A 347 16.87 -1.53 -0.75
C ASP A 347 16.04 -1.81 -2.02
N GLU A 348 15.55 -0.77 -2.69
CA GLU A 348 14.81 -0.84 -3.97
C GLU A 348 15.69 -1.42 -5.07
N MET A 349 16.94 -0.95 -5.18
CA MET A 349 17.90 -1.47 -6.16
C MET A 349 18.39 -2.87 -5.80
N ALA A 350 18.51 -3.21 -4.51
CA ALA A 350 18.76 -4.58 -4.09
C ALA A 350 17.64 -5.55 -4.51
N ASN A 351 16.38 -5.12 -4.37
CA ASN A 351 15.23 -5.90 -4.83
C ASN A 351 15.24 -6.08 -6.36
N ALA A 352 15.56 -5.01 -7.11
CA ALA A 352 15.67 -5.04 -8.56
C ALA A 352 16.80 -5.97 -9.03
N ALA A 353 18.00 -5.85 -8.45
CA ALA A 353 19.15 -6.70 -8.74
C ALA A 353 18.84 -8.18 -8.51
N PHE A 354 18.19 -8.51 -7.39
CA PHE A 354 17.77 -9.88 -7.10
C PHE A 354 16.77 -10.41 -8.13
N TRP A 355 15.80 -9.60 -8.53
CA TRP A 355 14.83 -10.00 -9.55
C TRP A 355 15.47 -10.18 -10.94
N PHE A 356 16.28 -9.22 -11.40
CA PHE A 356 17.00 -9.31 -12.69
C PHE A 356 17.94 -10.53 -12.70
N GLY A 357 18.70 -10.72 -11.62
CA GLY A 357 19.60 -11.85 -11.45
C GLY A 357 18.86 -13.17 -11.52
N LEU A 358 17.73 -13.31 -10.83
CA LEU A 358 16.96 -14.55 -10.87
C LEU A 358 16.33 -14.82 -12.23
N VAL A 359 15.81 -13.80 -12.90
CA VAL A 359 15.25 -13.95 -14.25
C VAL A 359 16.33 -14.43 -15.22
N SER A 360 17.52 -13.83 -15.19
CA SER A 360 18.65 -14.25 -16.02
C SER A 360 19.19 -15.63 -15.63
N GLY A 361 19.44 -15.88 -14.34
CA GLY A 361 20.04 -17.12 -13.84
C GLY A 361 19.14 -18.35 -14.03
N LEU A 362 17.83 -18.21 -13.80
CA LEU A 362 16.89 -19.30 -14.12
C LEU A 362 16.76 -19.53 -15.62
N ALA A 363 16.86 -18.49 -16.43
CA ALA A 363 16.85 -18.65 -17.87
C ALA A 363 18.05 -19.51 -18.31
N GLU A 364 19.25 -19.28 -17.79
CA GLU A 364 20.42 -20.10 -18.14
C GLU A 364 20.28 -21.57 -17.71
N ARG A 365 19.61 -21.82 -16.59
CA ARG A 365 19.49 -23.15 -16.01
C ARG A 365 18.35 -23.99 -16.59
N TYR A 366 17.28 -23.35 -17.04
CA TYR A 366 16.08 -24.03 -17.53
C TYR A 366 15.68 -23.51 -18.91
N ASP A 367 15.62 -24.44 -19.88
CA ASP A 367 15.07 -24.17 -21.21
C ASP A 367 13.59 -23.78 -21.11
N ASP A 368 12.83 -24.52 -20.30
CA ASP A 368 11.41 -24.26 -20.03
C ASP A 368 11.07 -24.46 -18.55
N ILE A 369 10.75 -23.36 -17.87
CA ILE A 369 10.43 -23.38 -16.44
C ILE A 369 9.11 -24.12 -16.13
N ARG A 370 8.23 -24.28 -17.13
CA ARG A 370 6.92 -24.92 -16.98
C ARG A 370 7.04 -26.41 -16.65
N ASP A 371 8.15 -27.04 -17.03
CA ASP A 371 8.43 -28.45 -16.77
C ASP A 371 8.77 -28.74 -15.30
N VAL A 372 9.23 -27.73 -14.57
CA VAL A 372 9.77 -27.89 -13.21
C VAL A 372 8.89 -27.28 -12.13
N ILE A 373 7.91 -26.44 -12.49
CA ILE A 373 6.91 -25.90 -11.58
C ILE A 373 5.57 -25.62 -12.29
N SER A 374 4.46 -25.89 -11.61
CA SER A 374 3.14 -25.56 -12.14
C SER A 374 2.75 -24.12 -11.85
N PHE A 375 1.97 -23.52 -12.75
CA PHE A 375 1.47 -22.15 -12.61
C PHE A 375 0.77 -21.92 -11.26
N SER A 376 -0.08 -22.86 -10.83
CA SER A 376 -0.78 -22.77 -9.55
C SER A 376 0.18 -22.74 -8.35
N ARG A 377 1.34 -23.41 -8.43
CA ARG A 377 2.35 -23.35 -7.37
C ARG A 377 3.04 -21.99 -7.33
N ALA A 378 3.44 -21.45 -8.49
CA ALA A 378 4.02 -20.11 -8.57
C ALA A 378 3.05 -19.06 -8.01
N LYS A 379 1.78 -19.10 -8.43
CA LYS A 379 0.72 -18.22 -7.92
C LYS A 379 0.50 -18.37 -6.41
N ASN A 380 0.48 -19.60 -5.89
CA ASN A 380 0.32 -19.84 -4.46
C ASN A 380 1.52 -19.32 -3.66
N ASN A 381 2.75 -19.50 -4.16
CA ASN A 381 3.95 -18.97 -3.53
C ASN A 381 3.90 -17.44 -3.48
N PHE A 382 3.46 -16.77 -4.55
CA PHE A 382 3.27 -15.32 -4.57
C PHE A 382 2.27 -14.83 -3.51
N ILE A 383 1.11 -15.46 -3.39
CA ILE A 383 0.12 -15.09 -2.36
C ILE A 383 0.63 -15.41 -0.95
N ALA A 384 1.36 -16.51 -0.76
CA ALA A 384 1.95 -16.86 0.53
C ALA A 384 3.02 -15.83 0.95
N ALA A 385 3.86 -15.39 0.00
CA ALA A 385 4.86 -14.34 0.22
C ALA A 385 4.21 -13.00 0.59
N ALA A 386 3.16 -12.60 -0.12
CA ALA A 386 2.42 -11.37 0.19
C ALA A 386 1.84 -11.40 1.61
N ARG A 387 1.32 -12.56 2.05
CA ARG A 387 0.72 -12.73 3.38
C ARG A 387 1.74 -12.75 4.50
N GLU A 388 2.76 -13.60 4.37
CA GLU A 388 3.63 -14.01 5.48
C GLU A 388 5.08 -13.52 5.32
N GLY A 389 5.45 -12.90 4.20
CA GLY A 389 6.82 -12.45 3.92
C GLY A 389 7.82 -13.61 3.99
N LEU A 390 8.94 -13.40 4.68
CA LEU A 390 10.00 -14.41 4.88
C LEU A 390 9.57 -15.63 5.71
N ALA A 391 8.47 -15.54 6.46
CA ALA A 391 7.90 -16.66 7.20
C ALA A 391 7.15 -17.67 6.31
N SER A 392 6.95 -17.33 5.03
CA SER A 392 6.26 -18.19 4.07
C SER A 392 7.01 -19.50 3.77
N GLN A 393 6.27 -20.50 3.31
CA GLN A 393 6.79 -21.76 2.80
C GLN A 393 6.37 -21.96 1.35
N PHE A 394 7.30 -22.37 0.51
CA PHE A 394 7.07 -22.53 -0.93
C PHE A 394 7.02 -23.99 -1.37
N ALA A 395 6.15 -24.26 -2.34
CA ALA A 395 6.27 -25.42 -3.21
C ALA A 395 7.16 -25.01 -4.38
N TRP A 396 8.40 -25.50 -4.40
CA TRP A 396 9.45 -25.01 -5.27
C TRP A 396 9.75 -25.97 -6.43
N LEU A 397 10.75 -25.60 -7.23
CA LEU A 397 11.20 -26.31 -8.43
C LEU A 397 11.50 -27.78 -8.13
N GLU A 398 11.40 -28.61 -9.18
CA GLU A 398 11.76 -30.04 -9.15
C GLU A 398 10.96 -30.83 -8.10
N GLY A 399 9.76 -30.35 -7.77
CA GLY A 399 8.83 -31.02 -6.87
C GLY A 399 9.14 -30.88 -5.38
N ARG A 400 10.09 -30.01 -4.99
CA ARG A 400 10.33 -29.65 -3.58
C ARG A 400 9.07 -29.06 -2.96
N LYS A 401 8.68 -29.55 -1.77
CA LYS A 401 7.49 -29.09 -1.06
C LYS A 401 7.89 -28.47 0.28
N GLN A 402 7.20 -27.41 0.69
CA GLN A 402 7.35 -26.77 2.01
C GLN A 402 8.79 -26.31 2.29
N VAL A 403 9.39 -25.60 1.33
CA VAL A 403 10.71 -24.99 1.52
C VAL A 403 10.53 -23.62 2.19
N PRO A 404 11.12 -23.35 3.36
CA PRO A 404 11.06 -22.02 3.98
C PRO A 404 11.66 -20.96 3.05
N ALA A 405 11.00 -19.80 2.94
CA ALA A 405 11.42 -18.74 2.01
C ALA A 405 12.84 -18.23 2.29
N HIS A 406 13.16 -17.91 3.55
CA HIS A 406 14.51 -17.43 3.92
C HIS A 406 15.62 -18.42 3.53
N ARG A 407 15.45 -19.71 3.84
CA ARG A 407 16.37 -20.80 3.45
C ARG A 407 16.54 -20.88 1.95
N LEU A 408 15.42 -20.88 1.22
CA LEU A 408 15.44 -20.96 -0.23
C LEU A 408 16.21 -19.77 -0.83
N ILE A 409 15.97 -18.57 -0.31
CA ILE A 409 16.62 -17.35 -0.79
C ILE A 409 18.13 -17.43 -0.56
N LEU A 410 18.55 -17.70 0.68
CA LEU A 410 19.96 -17.74 1.07
C LEU A 410 20.74 -18.89 0.40
N GLU A 411 20.19 -20.11 0.41
CA GLU A 411 20.94 -21.30 0.01
C GLU A 411 20.87 -21.57 -1.51
N ASP A 412 19.76 -21.23 -2.18
CA ASP A 412 19.52 -21.62 -3.57
C ASP A 412 19.41 -20.44 -4.54
N LEU A 413 18.74 -19.35 -4.15
CA LEU A 413 18.37 -18.28 -5.08
C LEU A 413 19.40 -17.16 -5.17
N LEU A 414 20.04 -16.76 -4.07
CA LEU A 414 21.11 -15.76 -4.11
C LEU A 414 22.28 -16.19 -5.00
N PRO A 415 22.82 -17.43 -4.90
CA PRO A 415 23.85 -17.89 -5.82
C PRO A 415 23.39 -17.88 -7.29
N MET A 416 22.12 -18.21 -7.54
CA MET A 416 21.55 -18.21 -8.88
C MET A 416 21.37 -16.79 -9.44
N ALA A 417 21.00 -15.83 -8.59
CA ALA A 417 20.90 -14.43 -8.96
C ALA A 417 22.28 -13.83 -9.26
N GLU A 418 23.28 -14.18 -8.45
CA GLU A 418 24.69 -13.80 -8.63
C GLU A 418 25.22 -14.29 -9.98
N ASP A 419 25.04 -15.59 -10.29
CA ASP A 419 25.41 -16.17 -11.57
C ASP A 419 24.70 -15.43 -12.73
N GLY A 420 23.39 -15.19 -12.61
CA GLY A 420 22.60 -14.51 -13.64
C GLY A 420 23.04 -13.08 -13.92
N LEU A 421 23.38 -12.30 -12.89
CA LEU A 421 23.90 -10.93 -13.05
C LEU A 421 25.31 -10.93 -13.65
N ARG A 422 26.21 -11.81 -13.17
CA ARG A 422 27.59 -11.88 -13.66
C ARG A 422 27.66 -12.36 -15.11
N THR A 423 26.88 -13.36 -15.51
CA THR A 423 26.83 -13.78 -16.93
C THR A 423 26.21 -12.70 -17.82
N SER A 424 25.30 -11.89 -17.26
CA SER A 424 24.75 -10.70 -17.94
C SER A 424 25.75 -9.53 -18.01
N GLY A 425 26.95 -9.66 -17.43
CA GLY A 425 28.01 -8.68 -17.50
C GLY A 425 27.88 -7.51 -16.53
N VAL A 426 27.03 -7.62 -15.50
CA VAL A 426 26.90 -6.59 -14.45
C VAL A 426 28.19 -6.54 -13.61
N ASP A 427 28.59 -5.33 -13.22
CA ASP A 427 29.80 -5.07 -12.43
C ASP A 427 29.83 -5.89 -11.14
N GLU A 428 30.95 -6.55 -10.86
CA GLU A 428 31.11 -7.43 -9.69
C GLU A 428 30.83 -6.70 -8.38
N GLY A 429 31.23 -5.42 -8.26
CA GLY A 429 30.97 -4.61 -7.07
C GLY A 429 29.50 -4.28 -6.88
N ASP A 430 28.73 -4.13 -7.96
CA ASP A 430 27.27 -3.96 -7.88
C ASP A 430 26.59 -5.26 -7.45
N VAL A 431 26.99 -6.39 -8.06
CA VAL A 431 26.47 -7.71 -7.68
C VAL A 431 26.69 -7.97 -6.20
N ASP A 432 27.93 -7.82 -5.73
CA ASP A 432 28.30 -8.09 -4.34
C ASP A 432 27.56 -7.16 -3.37
N ARG A 433 27.43 -5.87 -3.68
CA ARG A 433 26.73 -4.90 -2.83
C ARG A 433 25.23 -5.19 -2.74
N TYR A 434 24.54 -5.26 -3.87
CA TYR A 434 23.07 -5.33 -3.89
C TYR A 434 22.56 -6.71 -3.45
N LEU A 435 23.21 -7.80 -3.86
CA LEU A 435 22.84 -9.12 -3.36
C LEU A 435 23.26 -9.32 -1.90
N GLY A 436 24.35 -8.67 -1.45
CA GLY A 436 24.73 -8.62 -0.03
C GLY A 436 23.67 -7.96 0.85
N ILE A 437 23.01 -6.89 0.38
CA ILE A 437 21.87 -6.28 1.09
C ILE A 437 20.72 -7.28 1.24
N ILE A 438 20.38 -8.04 0.19
CA ILE A 438 19.33 -9.07 0.29
C ILE A 438 19.75 -10.19 1.23
N GLU A 439 21.01 -10.64 1.17
CA GLU A 439 21.55 -11.66 2.08
C GLU A 439 21.37 -11.24 3.54
N GLN A 440 21.88 -10.07 3.92
CA GLN A 440 21.79 -9.57 5.30
C GLN A 440 20.35 -9.32 5.74
N ARG A 441 19.50 -8.78 4.85
CA ARG A 441 18.07 -8.57 5.15
C ARG A 441 17.33 -9.88 5.39
N VAL A 442 17.65 -10.93 4.64
CA VAL A 442 17.01 -12.24 4.78
C VAL A 442 17.56 -13.00 5.98
N ASP A 443 18.86 -12.91 6.26
CA ASP A 443 19.51 -13.55 7.42
C ASP A 443 19.04 -12.98 8.75
N THR A 444 18.98 -11.65 8.86
CA THR A 444 18.43 -10.95 10.04
C THR A 444 16.90 -11.08 10.14
N GLY A 445 16.22 -11.36 9.03
CA GLY A 445 14.77 -11.37 8.93
C GLY A 445 14.11 -9.99 8.90
N GLN A 446 14.90 -8.91 8.87
CA GLN A 446 14.41 -7.54 8.98
C GLN A 446 14.03 -6.94 7.62
N THR A 447 12.88 -7.34 7.07
CA THR A 447 12.26 -6.61 5.93
C THR A 447 11.66 -5.29 6.40
N GLY A 448 11.32 -4.38 5.49
CA GLY A 448 10.61 -3.14 5.84
C GLY A 448 9.31 -3.40 6.61
N SER A 449 8.60 -4.46 6.26
CA SER A 449 7.39 -4.87 7.01
C SER A 449 7.68 -5.44 8.38
N GLN A 450 8.77 -6.20 8.52
CA GLN A 450 9.15 -6.78 9.80
C GLN A 450 9.64 -5.67 10.74
N TRP A 451 10.48 -4.75 10.25
CA TRP A 451 10.93 -3.57 10.99
C TRP A 451 9.77 -2.70 11.48
N GLN A 452 8.76 -2.45 10.62
CA GLN A 452 7.57 -1.69 11.02
C GLN A 452 6.79 -2.37 12.16
N LEU A 453 6.60 -3.68 12.07
CA LEU A 453 5.85 -4.44 13.07
C LEU A 453 6.63 -4.59 14.38
N ASP A 454 7.92 -4.90 14.32
CA ASP A 454 8.78 -5.00 15.51
C ASP A 454 8.92 -3.66 16.22
N SER A 455 8.97 -2.54 15.48
CA SER A 455 8.99 -1.20 16.07
C SER A 455 7.69 -0.90 16.83
N LEU A 456 6.54 -1.27 16.26
CA LEU A 456 5.24 -1.10 16.94
C LEU A 456 5.15 -1.96 18.19
N ASP A 457 5.53 -3.24 18.10
CA ASP A 457 5.51 -4.16 19.24
C ASP A 457 6.47 -3.66 20.35
N ALA A 458 7.68 -3.18 19.98
CA ALA A 458 8.64 -2.63 20.94
C ALA A 458 8.14 -1.36 21.63
N MET A 459 7.38 -0.49 20.94
CA MET A 459 6.73 0.67 21.56
C MET A 459 5.54 0.26 22.45
N GLU A 460 4.76 -0.75 22.06
CA GLU A 460 3.61 -1.25 22.83
C GLU A 460 4.01 -1.92 24.15
N GLU A 461 5.21 -2.52 24.22
CA GLU A 461 5.73 -3.17 25.43
C GLU A 461 6.27 -2.18 26.49
N GLN A 462 6.36 -0.89 26.16
CA GLN A 462 6.86 0.13 27.09
C GLN A 462 5.84 0.46 28.18
N THR A 463 6.31 0.93 29.34
CA THR A 463 5.42 1.33 30.45
C THR A 463 4.55 2.54 30.09
N ASP A 464 5.06 3.42 29.22
CA ASP A 464 4.36 4.54 28.62
C ASP A 464 4.29 4.32 27.11
N ALA A 465 3.37 3.45 26.67
CA ALA A 465 3.28 3.00 25.28
C ALA A 465 2.68 4.06 24.32
N GLY A 466 2.22 5.19 24.85
CA GLY A 466 1.50 6.21 24.09
C GLY A 466 0.21 5.72 23.45
N THR A 467 -0.41 6.58 22.65
CA THR A 467 -1.56 6.22 21.81
C THR A 467 -1.12 5.52 20.52
N ARG A 468 -2.05 4.82 19.87
CA ARG A 468 -1.76 4.20 18.56
C ARG A 468 -1.38 5.23 17.50
N ALA A 469 -2.00 6.42 17.49
CA ALA A 469 -1.61 7.48 16.58
C ALA A 469 -0.17 7.94 16.83
N GLU A 470 0.24 8.15 18.08
CA GLU A 470 1.63 8.50 18.41
C GLU A 470 2.61 7.46 17.87
N ARG A 471 2.35 6.16 18.08
CA ARG A 471 3.20 5.10 17.54
C ARG A 471 3.28 5.09 16.01
N LEU A 472 2.17 5.31 15.31
CA LEU A 472 2.16 5.36 13.84
C LEU A 472 2.87 6.61 13.31
N THR A 473 2.72 7.74 13.98
CA THR A 473 3.44 8.99 13.66
C THR A 473 4.93 8.84 13.91
N ALA A 474 5.32 8.24 15.05
CA ALA A 474 6.71 7.94 15.35
C ALA A 474 7.33 6.99 14.34
N LEU A 475 6.59 5.96 13.94
CA LEU A 475 7.01 5.05 12.88
C LEU A 475 7.25 5.78 11.56
N ALA A 476 6.32 6.64 11.11
CA ALA A 476 6.49 7.40 9.88
C ALA A 476 7.67 8.39 9.95
N ALA A 477 7.85 9.09 11.08
CA ALA A 477 8.98 9.98 11.32
C ALA A 477 10.33 9.24 11.27
N ALA A 478 10.37 8.08 11.92
CA ALA A 478 11.51 7.18 11.96
C ALA A 478 11.91 6.70 10.55
N MET A 479 10.92 6.36 9.73
CA MET A 479 11.13 5.97 8.32
C MET A 479 11.77 7.11 7.53
N VAL A 480 11.26 8.33 7.63
CA VAL A 480 11.82 9.49 6.90
C VAL A 480 13.26 9.75 7.32
N THR A 481 13.54 9.74 8.62
CA THR A 481 14.87 9.99 9.15
C THR A 481 15.87 8.97 8.61
N ARG A 482 15.56 7.67 8.76
CA ARG A 482 16.44 6.58 8.31
C ARG A 482 16.57 6.52 6.79
N GLN A 483 15.53 6.93 6.05
CA GLN A 483 15.59 7.11 4.59
C GLN A 483 16.60 8.17 4.14
N GLU A 484 16.72 9.27 4.89
CA GLU A 484 17.71 10.31 4.59
C GLU A 484 19.13 9.91 4.97
N GLU A 485 19.29 9.05 5.98
CA GLU A 485 20.58 8.44 6.33
C GLU A 485 21.06 7.48 5.22
N GLY A 486 20.13 6.76 4.59
CA GLY A 486 20.37 5.98 3.36
C GLY A 486 20.88 4.57 3.61
N ASP A 487 21.10 4.17 4.86
CA ASP A 487 21.46 2.80 5.21
C ASP A 487 20.30 1.84 4.89
N PRO A 488 20.57 0.60 4.45
CA PRO A 488 19.54 -0.36 4.11
C PRO A 488 18.75 -0.80 5.36
N VAL A 489 17.49 -1.19 5.19
CA VAL A 489 16.55 -1.42 6.30
C VAL A 489 17.01 -2.47 7.32
N HIS A 490 17.85 -3.42 6.93
CA HIS A 490 18.36 -4.45 7.84
C HIS A 490 19.36 -3.90 8.88
N GLU A 491 19.86 -2.68 8.68
CA GLU A 491 20.74 -1.97 9.60
C GLU A 491 19.98 -0.97 10.48
N TRP A 492 18.70 -0.70 10.17
CA TRP A 492 17.92 0.29 10.89
C TRP A 492 17.68 -0.11 12.35
N PRO A 493 17.88 0.81 13.32
CA PRO A 493 17.35 0.64 14.66
C PRO A 493 15.82 0.70 14.63
N LEU A 494 15.15 0.02 15.56
CA LEU A 494 13.69 0.12 15.71
C LEU A 494 13.27 1.56 16.00
N ALA A 495 12.03 1.92 15.62
CA ALA A 495 11.47 3.23 15.92
C ALA A 495 11.14 3.38 17.41
N GLU A 496 11.33 4.59 17.94
CA GLU A 496 11.02 4.94 19.33
C GLU A 496 9.85 5.94 19.39
N LEU A 497 9.02 5.85 20.43
CA LEU A 497 7.81 6.67 20.59
C LEU A 497 8.07 8.19 20.58
N GLY A 498 9.27 8.62 20.99
CA GLY A 498 9.67 10.03 20.99
C GLY A 498 9.98 10.60 19.61
N GLU A 499 10.08 9.77 18.58
CA GLU A 499 10.32 10.22 17.21
C GLU A 499 9.05 10.91 16.67
N GLY A 500 9.19 12.09 16.04
CA GLY A 500 8.06 12.77 15.40
C GLY A 500 7.08 13.55 16.31
N THR A 501 7.26 13.52 17.63
CA THR A 501 6.43 14.26 18.59
C THR A 501 6.73 15.76 18.53
N VAL A 502 5.73 16.58 18.19
CA VAL A 502 5.82 18.05 18.32
C VAL A 502 4.51 18.60 18.93
N PRO A 503 4.57 19.25 20.11
CA PRO A 503 3.40 19.71 20.86
C PRO A 503 2.44 20.68 20.12
N GLU A 504 2.97 21.48 19.19
CA GLU A 504 2.18 22.54 18.52
C GLU A 504 1.09 22.00 17.56
N ARG A 505 1.07 20.68 17.32
CA ARG A 505 0.28 20.02 16.26
C ARG A 505 -1.15 19.63 16.66
N MET A 506 -1.50 19.64 17.96
CA MET A 506 -2.84 19.23 18.44
C MET A 506 -3.95 20.10 17.83
N GLN A 507 -3.69 21.40 17.57
CA GLN A 507 -4.67 22.33 16.99
C GLN A 507 -5.15 21.92 15.58
N ARG A 508 -4.40 21.09 14.86
CA ARG A 508 -4.74 20.64 13.49
C ARG A 508 -5.22 19.19 13.43
N SER A 509 -5.16 18.47 14.54
CA SER A 509 -5.49 17.04 14.61
C SER A 509 -7.00 16.78 14.48
N ARG A 510 -7.36 15.57 14.06
CA ARG A 510 -8.74 15.08 13.90
C ARG A 510 -9.02 13.99 14.93
N VAL A 511 -10.29 13.85 15.29
CA VAL A 511 -10.72 12.87 16.30
C VAL A 511 -10.38 11.43 15.90
N GLU A 512 -10.43 11.09 14.61
CA GLU A 512 -10.13 9.73 14.12
C GLU A 512 -8.70 9.24 14.38
N GLN A 513 -7.79 10.16 14.68
CA GLN A 513 -6.40 9.84 15.04
C GLN A 513 -6.34 9.25 16.45
N TYR A 514 -7.18 9.73 17.37
CA TYR A 514 -7.13 9.32 18.79
C TYR A 514 -8.29 8.43 19.21
N MET A 515 -9.28 8.26 18.34
CA MET A 515 -10.48 7.51 18.71
C MET A 515 -10.19 6.03 19.01
N THR A 516 -10.90 5.51 20.01
CA THR A 516 -10.98 4.07 20.22
C THR A 516 -11.98 3.49 19.23
N THR A 517 -11.58 2.43 18.52
CA THR A 517 -12.41 1.70 17.54
C THR A 517 -12.79 0.28 17.98
N ASP A 518 -12.15 -0.24 19.02
CA ASP A 518 -12.57 -1.47 19.69
C ASP A 518 -13.60 -1.12 20.77
N LEU A 519 -14.87 -1.19 20.39
CA LEU A 519 -15.98 -0.64 21.18
C LEU A 519 -16.66 -1.71 22.02
N PHE A 520 -16.95 -1.34 23.26
CA PHE A 520 -17.84 -2.10 24.12
C PHE A 520 -19.24 -1.46 24.09
N THR A 521 -20.17 -2.13 23.41
CA THR A 521 -21.56 -1.69 23.21
C THR A 521 -22.56 -2.60 23.92
N VAL A 522 -23.79 -2.11 24.07
CA VAL A 522 -24.96 -2.90 24.49
C VAL A 522 -26.15 -2.59 23.59
N HIS A 523 -27.11 -3.52 23.50
CA HIS A 523 -28.39 -3.27 22.85
C HIS A 523 -29.38 -2.58 23.80
N GLU A 524 -30.29 -1.77 23.25
CA GLU A 524 -31.24 -0.95 24.03
C GLU A 524 -32.21 -1.76 24.93
N ASP A 525 -32.44 -3.03 24.58
CA ASP A 525 -33.27 -3.97 25.34
C ASP A 525 -32.49 -4.83 26.36
N GLU A 526 -31.16 -4.72 26.40
CA GLU A 526 -30.35 -5.47 27.37
C GLU A 526 -30.52 -4.93 28.81
N PRO A 527 -30.27 -5.75 29.84
CA PRO A 527 -30.40 -5.30 31.23
C PRO A 527 -29.38 -4.23 31.62
N VAL A 528 -29.81 -3.20 32.35
CA VAL A 528 -28.93 -2.16 32.93
C VAL A 528 -27.84 -2.77 33.83
N GLU A 529 -28.10 -3.89 34.49
CA GLU A 529 -27.11 -4.61 35.30
C GLU A 529 -25.90 -5.08 34.46
N PHE A 530 -26.12 -5.41 33.17
CA PHE A 530 -25.03 -5.78 32.27
C PHE A 530 -24.11 -4.59 31.97
N VAL A 531 -24.66 -3.38 31.79
CA VAL A 531 -23.88 -2.15 31.63
C VAL A 531 -22.97 -1.90 32.84
N ALA A 532 -23.48 -2.13 34.05
CA ALA A 532 -22.68 -1.99 35.27
C ALA A 532 -21.50 -2.99 35.30
N CYS A 533 -21.74 -4.25 34.93
CA CYS A 533 -20.69 -5.26 34.79
C CYS A 533 -19.67 -4.88 33.71
N LEU A 534 -20.12 -4.40 32.56
CA LEU A 534 -19.26 -4.01 31.45
C LEU A 534 -18.33 -2.84 31.85
N MET A 535 -18.87 -1.82 32.53
CA MET A 535 -18.08 -0.71 33.07
C MET A 535 -17.00 -1.18 34.05
N ASP A 536 -17.32 -2.13 34.94
CA ASP A 536 -16.36 -2.67 35.90
C ASP A 536 -15.28 -3.54 35.22
N TRP A 537 -15.70 -4.48 34.38
CA TRP A 537 -14.82 -5.44 33.70
C TRP A 537 -13.86 -4.75 32.74
N GLN A 538 -14.36 -3.80 31.94
CA GLN A 538 -13.57 -3.09 30.93
C GLN A 538 -12.97 -1.79 31.46
N ARG A 539 -13.26 -1.42 32.71
CA ARG A 539 -12.80 -0.18 33.34
C ARG A 539 -13.15 1.09 32.54
N ILE A 540 -14.32 1.08 31.90
CA ILE A 540 -14.85 2.19 31.11
C ILE A 540 -15.92 2.96 31.90
N ARG A 541 -16.07 4.26 31.61
CA ARG A 541 -17.04 5.14 32.31
C ARG A 541 -18.30 5.41 31.49
N GLN A 542 -18.29 5.07 30.21
CA GLN A 542 -19.37 5.26 29.27
C GLN A 542 -19.53 3.97 28.47
N VAL A 543 -20.78 3.58 28.26
CA VAL A 543 -21.14 2.46 27.39
C VAL A 543 -22.07 3.00 26.32
N LEU A 544 -21.74 2.71 25.07
CA LEU A 544 -22.54 3.10 23.91
C LEU A 544 -23.66 2.09 23.71
N VAL A 545 -24.84 2.59 23.33
CA VAL A 545 -26.02 1.78 23.06
C VAL A 545 -26.28 1.80 21.57
N GLU A 546 -26.35 0.62 20.96
CA GLU A 546 -26.61 0.45 19.54
C GLU A 546 -27.86 -0.39 19.28
N ASP A 547 -28.44 -0.22 18.10
CA ASP A 547 -29.51 -1.09 17.62
C ASP A 547 -28.96 -2.30 16.84
N GLU A 548 -29.87 -3.18 16.37
CA GLU A 548 -29.52 -4.33 15.52
C GLU A 548 -28.83 -3.97 14.19
N GLN A 549 -28.81 -2.69 13.81
CA GLN A 549 -28.12 -2.17 12.62
C GLN A 549 -26.83 -1.40 12.97
N HIS A 550 -26.29 -1.54 14.20
CA HIS A 550 -25.09 -0.86 14.68
C HIS A 550 -25.15 0.67 14.62
N ARG A 551 -26.37 1.23 14.68
CA ARG A 551 -26.57 2.67 14.78
C ARG A 551 -26.55 3.08 16.25
N LEU A 552 -25.94 4.21 16.54
CA LEU A 552 -25.94 4.79 17.88
C LEU A 552 -27.34 5.26 18.27
N VAL A 553 -27.96 4.62 19.26
CA VAL A 553 -29.30 4.97 19.76
C VAL A 553 -29.27 5.56 21.17
N GLY A 554 -28.17 5.35 21.90
CA GLY A 554 -28.03 5.92 23.24
C GLY A 554 -26.63 5.85 23.83
N LEU A 555 -26.46 6.46 25.00
CA LEU A 555 -25.25 6.39 25.79
C LEU A 555 -25.60 6.28 27.28
N VAL A 556 -24.98 5.34 27.98
CA VAL A 556 -25.06 5.24 29.44
C VAL A 556 -23.74 5.70 30.05
N SER A 557 -23.77 6.80 30.80
CA SER A 557 -22.62 7.21 31.61
C SER A 557 -22.69 6.60 33.00
N HIS A 558 -21.54 6.42 33.64
CA HIS A 558 -21.45 6.00 35.04
C HIS A 558 -22.28 6.91 35.96
N ARG A 559 -22.40 8.21 35.64
CA ARG A 559 -23.25 9.16 36.37
C ARG A 559 -24.75 8.83 36.22
N ASN A 560 -25.20 8.49 35.01
CA ASN A 560 -26.60 8.09 34.79
C ASN A 560 -26.92 6.80 35.55
N LEU A 561 -26.01 5.82 35.48
CA LEU A 561 -26.13 4.54 36.18
C LEU A 561 -26.21 4.72 37.70
N LEU A 562 -25.30 5.51 38.29
CA LEU A 562 -25.32 5.78 39.73
C LEU A 562 -26.58 6.51 40.18
N ARG A 563 -27.05 7.49 39.41
CA ARG A 563 -28.30 8.20 39.69
C ARG A 563 -29.49 7.23 39.68
N TYR A 564 -29.56 6.40 38.64
CA TYR A 564 -30.58 5.37 38.53
C TYR A 564 -30.56 4.40 39.73
N LEU A 565 -29.39 3.89 40.11
CA LEU A 565 -29.23 3.00 41.27
C LEU A 565 -29.62 3.68 42.60
N ALA A 566 -29.32 4.98 42.76
CA ALA A 566 -29.67 5.74 43.95
C ALA A 566 -31.18 6.01 44.06
N GLU A 567 -31.84 6.30 42.93
CA GLU A 567 -33.30 6.47 42.85
C GLU A 567 -34.06 5.15 43.07
N ARG A 568 -33.39 4.00 42.88
CA ARG A 568 -33.98 2.65 42.97
C ARG A 568 -34.13 2.04 44.38
N ASN A 569 -33.93 2.78 45.48
CA ASN A 569 -33.94 2.17 46.83
C ASN A 569 -35.30 2.24 47.57
N ALA A 570 -35.98 1.08 47.73
CA ALA A 570 -36.50 0.52 49.00
C ALA A 570 -37.74 -0.40 48.91
N GLU A 571 -38.35 -0.63 47.75
CA GLU A 571 -39.45 -1.60 47.63
C GLU A 571 -39.04 -2.74 46.70
N ARG A 572 -38.58 -3.83 47.33
CA ARG A 572 -38.45 -5.13 46.68
C ARG A 572 -39.82 -5.56 46.18
N ASP A 573 -39.90 -5.80 44.88
CA ASP A 573 -40.37 -7.07 44.37
C ASP A 573 -39.47 -7.47 43.21
N GLU A 574 -39.49 -8.74 42.82
CA GLU A 574 -38.78 -9.35 41.68
C GLU A 574 -39.19 -8.69 40.36
N ALA A 575 -38.82 -7.42 40.18
CA ALA A 575 -39.09 -6.64 38.99
C ALA A 575 -38.23 -7.17 37.86
N ALA A 576 -38.86 -7.32 36.70
CA ALA A 576 -38.20 -7.73 35.46
C ALA A 576 -36.92 -6.89 35.23
N PRO A 577 -35.90 -7.46 34.57
CA PRO A 577 -34.69 -6.72 34.19
C PRO A 577 -35.09 -5.41 33.51
N VAL A 578 -34.54 -4.29 33.99
CA VAL A 578 -34.85 -2.99 33.41
C VAL A 578 -33.99 -2.83 32.16
N PRO A 579 -34.59 -2.57 30.98
CA PRO A 579 -33.84 -2.42 29.75
C PRO A 579 -33.04 -1.12 29.76
N VAL A 580 -31.90 -1.12 29.07
CA VAL A 580 -30.98 0.03 28.97
C VAL A 580 -31.67 1.30 28.47
N ARG A 581 -32.65 1.18 27.56
CA ARG A 581 -33.41 2.33 27.04
C ARG A 581 -34.10 3.18 28.12
N GLU A 582 -34.40 2.63 29.29
CA GLU A 582 -35.03 3.39 30.39
C GLU A 582 -34.04 4.29 31.14
N VAL A 583 -32.73 4.09 30.96
CA VAL A 583 -31.66 4.78 31.71
C VAL A 583 -30.72 5.57 30.80
N MET A 584 -30.62 5.18 29.53
CA MET A 584 -29.72 5.80 28.57
C MET A 584 -30.07 7.27 28.28
N VAL A 585 -29.07 8.03 27.87
CA VAL A 585 -29.29 9.30 27.17
C VAL A 585 -29.60 8.96 25.72
N GLU A 586 -30.83 9.22 25.30
CA GLU A 586 -31.25 9.10 23.90
C GLU A 586 -30.59 10.18 23.04
N ASP A 587 -30.32 9.84 21.77
CA ASP A 587 -29.71 10.74 20.77
C ASP A 587 -28.48 11.50 21.31
N PRO A 588 -27.44 10.78 21.78
CA PRO A 588 -26.26 11.41 22.36
C PRO A 588 -25.53 12.26 21.33
N VAL A 589 -25.02 13.42 21.77
CA VAL A 589 -24.19 14.30 20.94
C VAL A 589 -23.00 13.51 20.41
N SER A 590 -22.89 13.43 19.08
CA SER A 590 -21.83 12.72 18.36
C SER A 590 -21.13 13.65 17.38
N VAL A 591 -19.95 13.23 16.91
CA VAL A 591 -19.13 13.95 15.92
C VAL A 591 -18.73 13.02 14.77
N SER A 592 -18.26 13.59 13.66
CA SER A 592 -17.69 12.79 12.58
C SER A 592 -16.20 12.50 12.83
N PRO A 593 -15.62 11.45 12.22
CA PRO A 593 -14.17 11.16 12.33
C PRO A 593 -13.28 12.34 11.95
N GLU A 594 -13.73 13.16 10.99
CA GLU A 594 -13.00 14.30 10.44
C GLU A 594 -13.07 15.54 11.34
N THR A 595 -13.91 15.54 12.37
CA THR A 595 -14.06 16.66 13.30
C THR A 595 -12.72 16.99 13.95
N SER A 596 -12.38 18.27 14.06
CA SER A 596 -11.12 18.66 14.67
C SER A 596 -11.10 18.29 16.15
N THR A 597 -9.94 17.88 16.66
CA THR A 597 -9.75 17.55 18.07
C THR A 597 -10.11 18.74 18.96
N LEU A 598 -9.81 19.98 18.52
CA LEU A 598 -10.16 21.20 19.25
C LEU A 598 -11.67 21.40 19.33
N ASP A 599 -12.38 21.28 18.20
CA ASP A 599 -13.84 21.42 18.17
C ASP A 599 -14.51 20.35 19.03
N ALA A 600 -13.98 19.12 19.04
CA ALA A 600 -14.46 18.05 19.89
C ALA A 600 -14.26 18.37 21.38
N ILE A 601 -13.09 18.89 21.78
CA ILE A 601 -12.82 19.35 23.16
C ILE A 601 -13.75 20.50 23.54
N GLU A 602 -13.95 21.48 22.65
CA GLU A 602 -14.85 22.61 22.89
C GLU A 602 -16.29 22.14 23.05
N LEU A 603 -16.76 21.25 22.19
CA LEU A 603 -18.08 20.64 22.26
C LEU A 603 -18.28 19.87 23.57
N MET A 604 -17.28 19.07 23.99
CA MET A 604 -17.31 18.36 25.27
C MET A 604 -17.42 19.31 26.45
N ARG A 605 -16.64 20.40 26.44
CA ARG A 605 -16.65 21.44 27.46
C ARG A 605 -17.99 22.18 27.51
N GLU A 606 -18.53 22.59 26.37
CA GLU A 606 -19.79 23.34 26.26
C GLU A 606 -20.99 22.49 26.69
N ARG A 607 -21.01 21.21 26.31
CA ARG A 607 -22.09 20.28 26.63
C ARG A 607 -21.90 19.58 27.98
N GLN A 608 -20.75 19.76 28.63
CA GLN A 608 -20.37 19.12 29.90
C GLN A 608 -20.46 17.58 29.83
N ILE A 609 -20.01 17.01 28.71
CA ILE A 609 -20.01 15.58 28.44
C ILE A 609 -18.59 15.02 28.50
N GLY A 610 -18.44 13.82 29.08
CA GLY A 610 -17.13 13.19 29.30
C GLY A 610 -16.68 12.24 28.19
N ALA A 611 -17.50 12.05 27.16
CA ALA A 611 -17.19 11.28 25.96
C ALA A 611 -18.01 11.77 24.77
N LEU A 612 -17.46 11.59 23.57
CA LEU A 612 -18.10 11.81 22.28
C LEU A 612 -18.08 10.50 21.48
N PRO A 613 -19.25 9.91 21.22
CA PRO A 613 -19.40 8.91 20.17
C PRO A 613 -19.06 9.51 18.80
N ILE A 614 -18.50 8.68 17.92
CA ILE A 614 -18.10 9.07 16.58
C ILE A 614 -18.92 8.26 15.59
N VAL A 615 -19.62 8.96 14.69
CA VAL A 615 -20.57 8.37 13.75
C VAL A 615 -20.19 8.74 12.32
N ARG A 616 -20.22 7.76 11.41
CA ARG A 616 -20.06 7.94 9.96
C ARG A 616 -21.14 7.15 9.23
N GLU A 617 -21.85 7.78 8.30
CA GLU A 617 -22.99 7.16 7.58
C GLU A 617 -24.03 6.49 8.53
N ASP A 618 -24.40 7.17 9.61
CA ASP A 618 -25.30 6.66 10.68
C ASP A 618 -24.77 5.45 11.47
N GLN A 619 -23.54 4.99 11.20
CA GLN A 619 -22.91 3.88 11.90
C GLN A 619 -21.99 4.39 13.00
N LEU A 620 -22.03 3.73 14.16
CA LEU A 620 -21.09 3.98 15.23
C LEU A 620 -19.71 3.42 14.84
N VAL A 621 -18.69 4.29 14.76
CA VAL A 621 -17.34 3.90 14.30
C VAL A 621 -16.25 4.10 15.35
N GLY A 622 -16.52 4.87 16.42
CA GLY A 622 -15.55 5.09 17.47
C GLY A 622 -16.07 5.88 18.68
N ILE A 623 -15.18 6.09 19.64
CA ILE A 623 -15.41 6.96 20.80
C ILE A 623 -14.12 7.72 21.15
N VAL A 624 -14.27 8.96 21.60
CA VAL A 624 -13.21 9.72 22.29
C VAL A 624 -13.73 10.19 23.65
N THR A 625 -12.87 10.20 24.66
CA THR A 625 -13.19 10.49 26.05
C THR A 625 -12.29 11.58 26.64
N GLU A 626 -12.68 12.14 27.78
CA GLU A 626 -11.83 13.07 28.53
C GLU A 626 -10.47 12.48 28.86
N ARG A 627 -10.40 11.15 29.07
CA ARG A 627 -9.15 10.47 29.37
C ARG A 627 -8.18 10.57 28.19
N ASP A 628 -8.67 10.32 26.98
CA ASP A 628 -7.86 10.38 25.76
C ASP A 628 -7.29 11.80 25.60
N PHE A 629 -8.11 12.83 25.78
CA PHE A 629 -7.62 14.22 25.71
C PHE A 629 -6.69 14.64 26.86
N VAL A 630 -6.85 14.07 28.05
CA VAL A 630 -5.94 14.31 29.18
C VAL A 630 -4.58 13.66 28.95
N GLU A 631 -4.55 12.44 28.40
CA GLU A 631 -3.30 11.76 28.03
C GLU A 631 -2.53 12.60 27.00
N ILE A 632 -3.22 13.08 25.96
CA ILE A 632 -2.59 13.96 24.95
C ILE A 632 -2.14 15.29 25.58
N ALA A 633 -2.96 15.93 26.42
CA ALA A 633 -2.61 17.21 27.05
C ALA A 633 -1.45 17.11 28.08
N GLY A 634 -1.31 15.96 28.75
CA GLY A 634 -0.20 15.70 29.68
C GLY A 634 1.15 15.72 28.95
N GLN A 635 1.24 15.03 27.81
CA GLN A 635 2.44 15.00 26.98
C GLN A 635 2.83 16.40 26.47
N LEU A 636 1.85 17.20 26.03
CA LEU A 636 2.10 18.59 25.59
C LEU A 636 2.72 19.46 26.70
N LEU A 637 2.30 19.24 27.95
CA LEU A 637 2.79 19.99 29.10
C LEU A 637 4.18 19.52 29.53
N ASP A 638 4.46 18.23 29.47
CA ASP A 638 5.78 17.66 29.79
C ASP A 638 6.85 18.15 28.79
N ASP A 639 6.52 18.24 27.50
CA ASP A 639 7.42 18.81 26.48
C ASP A 639 7.61 20.33 26.62
N SER A 640 6.58 21.06 27.05
CA SER A 640 6.65 22.52 27.26
C SER A 640 7.37 22.90 28.56
N LEU A 641 7.42 21.99 29.54
CA LEU A 641 8.05 22.19 30.85
C LEU A 641 9.41 21.49 30.97
N GLY A 642 9.75 20.58 30.05
CA GLY A 642 11.05 19.93 29.93
C GLY A 642 12.11 20.85 29.33
N GLY A 643 12.95 21.45 30.17
CA GLY A 643 14.24 22.02 29.73
C GLY A 643 15.19 20.92 29.22
N PRO A 644 16.33 21.27 28.57
CA PRO A 644 17.20 20.30 27.91
C PRO A 644 17.63 19.20 28.90
N THR A 645 17.26 17.95 28.60
CA THR A 645 17.70 16.78 29.35
C THR A 645 19.22 16.74 29.34
N ALA A 646 19.84 16.85 30.52
CA ALA A 646 21.27 16.66 30.68
C ALA A 646 21.67 15.25 30.21
N PRO A 647 22.85 15.07 29.60
CA PRO A 647 23.27 13.76 29.11
C PRO A 647 23.32 12.76 30.26
N HIS A 648 22.72 11.60 30.05
CA HIS A 648 22.79 10.45 30.95
C HIS A 648 24.27 10.08 31.18
N GLU A 649 24.81 10.35 32.37
CA GLU A 649 26.07 9.75 32.80
C GLU A 649 25.85 8.24 33.00
N PRO A 650 26.76 7.38 32.50
CA PRO A 650 26.67 5.94 32.70
C PRO A 650 26.86 5.61 34.19
N PRO A 651 26.29 4.50 34.68
CA PRO A 651 26.43 4.13 36.08
C PRO A 651 27.90 3.88 36.43
N PRO A 652 28.38 4.30 37.62
CA PRO A 652 29.77 4.11 37.99
C PRO A 652 30.11 2.62 38.09
N SER A 653 31.17 2.23 37.39
CA SER A 653 31.74 0.90 37.44
C SER A 653 32.24 0.56 38.85
N GLY A 654 31.73 -0.56 39.36
CA GLY A 654 32.20 -1.38 40.49
C GLY A 654 33.25 -0.82 41.45
N ALA A 655 32.86 -0.69 42.72
CA ALA A 655 33.78 -0.84 43.85
C ALA A 655 33.48 -2.18 44.53
N GLN A 656 34.48 -3.05 44.52
CA GLN A 656 34.57 -4.25 45.34
C GLN A 656 34.51 -3.88 46.83
N GLU A 657 33.64 -4.51 47.61
CA GLU A 657 33.88 -4.68 49.04
C GLU A 657 34.06 -6.16 49.34
N VAL A 658 35.30 -6.46 49.74
CA VAL A 658 35.78 -7.71 50.30
C VAL A 658 35.62 -7.61 51.82
N VAL A 659 34.84 -8.54 52.39
CA VAL A 659 35.04 -9.23 53.69
C VAL A 659 35.30 -8.37 54.94
N GLU A 660 34.36 -8.43 55.89
CA GLU A 660 34.55 -9.11 57.19
C GLU A 660 33.24 -9.70 57.72
#